data_AF-A0A495YGQ7-F1
#
_entry.id   AF-A0A495YGQ7-F1
#
_cell.length_a   1.000
_cell.length_b   1.000
_cell.length_c   1.000
_cell.angle_alpha   90.00
_cell.angle_beta   90.00
_cell.angle_gamma   90.00
#
_symmetry.space_group_name_H-M   'P 1'
#
loop_
_entity.id
_entity.type
_entity.pdbx_description
1 polymer ?
#
loop_
_entity_poly.entity_id
_entity_poly.type
_entity_poly.pdbx_seq_one_letter_code
_entity_poly.pdbx_strand_id
1 'polypeptide(L)'
;MKRKFPFNPVHRGRRLAHSALLASAVVPWPLIAEAYSGGAQKADGVTLDIAPGEYTTTDSGEPVLTAVNGGTLTTKGKTRVFSSGYGSAGVAALGRGSSVALRDTEIRTRGGSGTGIDLRQGGSASAERISIDTDGDYGHGVSIDGANSRLSISDSVIVTRGKEASGIMTILVPGGTIDVTDTLIRTSGLFGTGLSISYGGILATLKRTDIRTDGDYASVLYMPGASTVAFSDSHLETSGYKALGIDTREGNVTLERTSVVTHGASAHGLYASKEYTDTPVVDATDTQVTTTGKGAIGVVARLGGKVAVTRGGIVTSGELGRGVLAAGADSVASLTDTSVETHGDDATALYASAGGTVDLLRSDARTTGAGAYAASVYGGTLSIDDGTLVSERHGAIDASNATITLQNGTRAVGGNGTLLSVHAESGAPVRLALDTRSDAEGDIVNHPTDDGSPTHAVTDVTLANASEWAGATNAVRTLSLDTNSRWTVTGDSSVGSIALNDSTIAFGAPAAGVSPTPRTLVVTGDYAARNGKLVLHTTLKDDASPTDRLVIDGGHASGDTGIVVKRTGGDGAPTTIGIPLVETRNGGTTDATAFTLDAASDGYRNGFGTLSAGGYDYMLKRGGDGGQAEDWYLVSAAKPQPPVPPDPPVGPEEIKPPPRVAAPEPDAYLANADAASMMAIHTLHQREDASLRTGTTAPGPLDGAVWLRAEGQMTSMSGGNRSVSGNGRLIHAGADLFRFDDGRGGSVRVGAMGMYGSQTNWSTRPLWNPLQGRVTDATARGSVAGYNVGAYGTWYGNRDILTGPYVDAWFMYGAYANSVGGSLATDSYRSRTVTGSVETGYSLRFYEHGDTRFFVEPEAQLVVSDYRADAHRTAGGSLDGQGSTDVLTRLGVRVHGVTAMPNGRELRPFIEANWWHGPGSRSLTLDRNAFSFSVPRDRAAVRVGATGQLGRQFSISASLGVEGNFSDYSVVTGQLSAKYRW
;
A
#
# COMPACT_ATOMS: atom_id res chain seq x y z
N MET A 1 -5.17 -9.84 -13.32
CA MET A 1 -4.53 -10.28 -14.59
C MET A 1 -5.09 -11.64 -15.01
N LYS A 2 -5.56 -11.77 -16.27
CA LYS A 2 -6.17 -12.96 -16.92
C LYS A 2 -7.57 -13.40 -16.46
N ARG A 3 -8.61 -12.63 -16.85
CA ARG A 3 -9.93 -13.22 -17.16
C ARG A 3 -10.11 -13.17 -18.67
N LYS A 4 -10.18 -14.35 -19.28
CA LYS A 4 -10.44 -14.54 -20.71
C LYS A 4 -11.89 -14.13 -20.98
N PHE A 5 -12.08 -13.10 -21.81
CA PHE A 5 -13.38 -12.81 -22.43
C PHE A 5 -13.81 -14.01 -23.28
N PRO A 6 -15.03 -14.54 -23.11
CA PRO A 6 -15.57 -15.47 -24.08
C PRO A 6 -16.00 -14.65 -25.30
N PHE A 7 -15.16 -14.64 -26.34
CA PHE A 7 -15.63 -14.34 -27.69
C PHE A 7 -16.70 -15.37 -28.03
N ASN A 8 -17.97 -14.98 -27.98
CA ASN A 8 -19.05 -15.82 -28.46
C ASN A 8 -18.95 -15.88 -30.00
N PRO A 9 -18.89 -17.08 -30.61
CA PRO A 9 -18.67 -17.21 -32.04
C PRO A 9 -19.84 -16.60 -32.82
N VAL A 10 -19.47 -15.93 -33.91
CA VAL A 10 -20.36 -15.32 -34.91
C VAL A 10 -21.38 -16.37 -35.40
N HIS A 11 -22.59 -16.33 -34.85
CA HIS A 11 -23.78 -16.96 -35.42
C HIS A 11 -24.75 -15.90 -35.95
N ARG A 12 -24.32 -15.14 -36.97
CA ARG A 12 -25.22 -14.36 -37.84
C ARG A 12 -24.69 -14.32 -39.27
N GLY A 13 -24.74 -15.47 -39.96
CA GLY A 13 -24.15 -15.61 -41.30
C GLY A 13 -25.13 -15.69 -42.48
N ARG A 14 -26.46 -15.58 -42.29
CA ARG A 14 -27.39 -15.87 -43.41
C ARG A 14 -28.54 -14.89 -43.67
N ARG A 15 -28.94 -14.02 -42.75
CA ARG A 15 -30.10 -13.11 -42.96
C ARG A 15 -29.74 -11.62 -43.14
N LEU A 16 -28.78 -11.08 -42.38
CA LEU A 16 -28.23 -9.73 -42.63
C LEU A 16 -27.56 -9.57 -44.01
N ALA A 17 -27.13 -10.67 -44.63
CA ALA A 17 -26.61 -10.66 -45.99
C ALA A 17 -27.65 -10.19 -47.02
N HIS A 18 -28.95 -10.47 -46.83
CA HIS A 18 -30.01 -10.02 -47.76
C HIS A 18 -30.23 -8.50 -47.67
N SER A 19 -30.29 -7.93 -46.46
CA SER A 19 -30.45 -6.49 -46.24
C SER A 19 -29.22 -5.69 -46.69
N ALA A 20 -28.01 -6.22 -46.47
CA ALA A 20 -26.77 -5.63 -46.97
C ALA A 20 -26.66 -5.70 -48.51
N LEU A 21 -27.05 -6.83 -49.13
CA LEU A 21 -27.12 -6.97 -50.59
C LEU A 21 -28.10 -5.97 -51.23
N LEU A 22 -29.24 -5.69 -50.58
CA LEU A 22 -30.20 -4.66 -51.00
C LEU A 22 -29.66 -3.23 -50.83
N ALA A 23 -28.92 -2.94 -49.76
CA ALA A 23 -28.32 -1.62 -49.54
C ALA A 23 -27.17 -1.29 -50.51
N SER A 24 -26.38 -2.30 -50.92
CA SER A 24 -25.37 -2.16 -52.00
C SER A 24 -25.97 -2.18 -53.41
N ALA A 25 -27.26 -2.49 -53.55
CA ALA A 25 -27.97 -2.62 -54.82
C ALA A 25 -29.06 -1.55 -55.02
N VAL A 26 -28.88 -0.34 -54.47
CA VAL A 26 -29.51 0.86 -55.04
C VAL A 26 -28.77 1.19 -56.35
N VAL A 27 -28.89 0.29 -57.33
CA VAL A 27 -28.47 0.51 -58.70
C VAL A 27 -29.48 1.52 -59.28
N PRO A 28 -29.04 2.63 -59.89
CA PRO A 28 -29.94 3.45 -60.66
C PRO A 28 -30.59 2.56 -61.73
N TRP A 29 -31.90 2.40 -61.66
CA TRP A 29 -32.61 1.70 -62.71
C TRP A 29 -32.36 2.43 -64.04
N PRO A 30 -32.09 1.72 -65.14
CA PRO A 30 -32.13 2.34 -66.45
C PRO A 30 -33.52 2.91 -66.68
N LEU A 31 -33.56 4.16 -67.13
CA LEU A 31 -34.76 4.77 -67.67
C LEU A 31 -35.21 3.94 -68.89
N ILE A 32 -36.45 3.44 -68.80
CA ILE A 32 -37.30 2.91 -69.89
C ILE A 32 -37.14 1.41 -70.21
N ALA A 33 -38.20 0.65 -69.91
CA ALA A 33 -38.93 -0.19 -70.86
C ALA A 33 -40.32 -0.55 -70.29
N GLU A 34 -41.38 -0.08 -70.94
CA GLU A 34 -42.78 -0.39 -70.62
C GLU A 34 -43.05 -1.91 -70.63
N ALA A 35 -43.65 -2.42 -69.56
CA ALA A 35 -44.46 -3.64 -69.61
C ALA A 35 -45.47 -3.66 -68.43
N TYR A 36 -46.75 -3.42 -68.75
CA TYR A 36 -47.95 -3.50 -67.90
C TYR A 36 -47.92 -2.73 -66.56
N SER A 37 -48.12 -1.41 -66.62
CA SER A 37 -48.34 -0.53 -65.47
C SER A 37 -49.78 -0.62 -64.97
N GLY A 38 -49.99 -1.02 -63.71
CA GLY A 38 -51.26 -0.78 -63.04
C GLY A 38 -51.32 0.69 -62.54
N GLY A 39 -52.44 1.38 -62.78
CA GLY A 39 -52.72 2.65 -62.09
C GLY A 39 -52.96 2.43 -60.59
N ALA A 40 -53.23 3.50 -59.84
CA ALA A 40 -53.52 3.41 -58.41
C ALA A 40 -54.62 2.37 -58.10
N GLN A 41 -54.41 1.56 -57.06
CA GLN A 41 -55.32 0.48 -56.64
C GLN A 41 -55.95 0.81 -55.29
N LYS A 42 -57.24 0.51 -55.13
CA LYS A 42 -57.99 0.83 -53.92
C LYS A 42 -58.85 -0.34 -53.44
N ALA A 43 -58.62 -0.78 -52.21
CA ALA A 43 -59.44 -1.73 -51.47
C ALA A 43 -60.41 -0.96 -50.55
N ASP A 44 -61.65 -0.77 -50.98
CA ASP A 44 -62.69 -0.01 -50.25
C ASP A 44 -63.69 -0.97 -49.60
N GLY A 45 -63.55 -1.24 -48.29
CA GLY A 45 -64.40 -2.19 -47.56
C GLY A 45 -64.32 -3.66 -48.01
N VAL A 46 -63.37 -3.97 -48.91
CA VAL A 46 -63.18 -5.30 -49.51
C VAL A 46 -61.77 -5.82 -49.27
N THR A 47 -61.58 -7.14 -49.45
CA THR A 47 -60.24 -7.73 -49.56
C THR A 47 -59.78 -7.67 -51.02
N LEU A 48 -58.61 -7.10 -51.27
CA LEU A 48 -58.02 -6.94 -52.60
C LEU A 48 -56.61 -7.54 -52.62
N ASP A 49 -56.40 -8.50 -53.51
CA ASP A 49 -55.10 -9.10 -53.75
C ASP A 49 -54.41 -8.38 -54.93
N ILE A 50 -53.23 -7.81 -54.69
CA ILE A 50 -52.42 -7.11 -55.69
C ILE A 50 -51.50 -8.10 -56.38
N ALA A 51 -51.63 -8.19 -57.71
CA ALA A 51 -50.80 -9.03 -58.55
C ALA A 51 -49.34 -8.53 -58.58
N PRO A 52 -48.36 -9.42 -58.84
CA PRO A 52 -46.99 -9.00 -59.11
C PRO A 52 -46.93 -8.04 -60.30
N GLY A 53 -46.17 -6.95 -60.19
CA GLY A 53 -46.11 -5.91 -61.23
C GLY A 53 -45.66 -4.54 -60.71
N GLU A 54 -45.70 -3.55 -61.60
CA GLU A 54 -45.35 -2.16 -61.30
C GLU A 54 -46.61 -1.29 -61.24
N TYR A 55 -46.70 -0.46 -60.20
CA TYR A 55 -47.80 0.46 -59.95
C TYR A 55 -47.26 1.85 -59.69
N THR A 56 -47.85 2.87 -60.30
CA THR A 56 -47.32 4.24 -60.23
C THR A 56 -48.40 5.30 -60.04
N THR A 57 -48.06 6.42 -59.39
CA THR A 57 -48.88 7.64 -59.37
C THR A 57 -47.99 8.88 -59.45
N THR A 58 -48.49 9.90 -60.14
CA THR A 58 -47.90 11.25 -60.20
C THR A 58 -48.77 12.29 -59.49
N ASP A 59 -49.98 11.90 -59.08
CA ASP A 59 -50.99 12.81 -58.55
C ASP A 59 -50.66 13.19 -57.10
N SER A 60 -50.81 14.46 -56.77
CA SER A 60 -50.54 14.96 -55.42
C SER A 60 -51.56 14.41 -54.43
N GLY A 61 -51.09 13.88 -53.30
CA GLY A 61 -51.92 13.35 -52.21
C GLY A 61 -52.58 11.99 -52.47
N GLU A 62 -52.47 11.43 -53.67
CA GLU A 62 -53.11 10.16 -54.03
C GLU A 62 -52.13 8.98 -53.85
N PRO A 63 -52.43 7.98 -52.99
CA PRO A 63 -51.53 6.85 -52.82
C PRO A 63 -51.60 5.82 -53.95
N VAL A 64 -50.50 5.12 -54.22
CA VAL A 64 -50.47 4.09 -55.28
C VAL A 64 -51.31 2.86 -54.91
N LEU A 65 -51.19 2.35 -53.68
CA LEU A 65 -51.99 1.24 -53.16
C LEU A 65 -52.70 1.68 -51.89
N THR A 66 -54.03 1.65 -51.84
CA THR A 66 -54.78 2.16 -50.67
C THR A 66 -55.80 1.14 -50.16
N ALA A 67 -55.85 0.93 -48.85
CA ALA A 67 -56.96 0.27 -48.16
C ALA A 67 -57.76 1.31 -47.34
N VAL A 68 -59.09 1.36 -47.54
CA VAL A 68 -59.99 2.28 -46.81
C VAL A 68 -61.25 1.57 -46.32
N ASN A 69 -61.97 2.20 -45.38
CA ASN A 69 -63.28 1.73 -44.90
C ASN A 69 -63.31 0.27 -44.42
N GLY A 70 -62.23 -0.21 -43.79
CA GLY A 70 -62.12 -1.60 -43.35
C GLY A 70 -61.62 -2.57 -44.43
N GLY A 71 -61.17 -2.05 -45.59
CA GLY A 71 -60.59 -2.84 -46.65
C GLY A 71 -59.26 -3.48 -46.25
N THR A 72 -58.91 -4.60 -46.89
CA THR A 72 -57.64 -5.30 -46.70
C THR A 72 -56.95 -5.45 -48.04
N LEU A 73 -55.69 -5.02 -48.15
CA LEU A 73 -54.91 -5.11 -49.38
C LEU A 73 -53.68 -5.98 -49.17
N THR A 74 -53.45 -6.99 -50.02
CA THR A 74 -52.32 -7.94 -49.88
C THR A 74 -51.52 -8.06 -51.18
N THR A 75 -50.20 -7.91 -51.16
CA THR A 75 -49.35 -8.24 -52.32
C THR A 75 -49.06 -9.74 -52.40
N LYS A 76 -49.22 -10.37 -53.58
CA LYS A 76 -49.04 -11.83 -53.76
C LYS A 76 -47.67 -12.25 -54.27
N GLY A 77 -46.79 -11.31 -54.58
CA GLY A 77 -45.43 -11.56 -55.05
C GLY A 77 -44.66 -10.26 -55.26
N LYS A 78 -43.63 -10.29 -56.11
CA LYS A 78 -42.79 -9.12 -56.36
C LYS A 78 -43.61 -7.96 -56.91
N THR A 79 -43.73 -6.90 -56.11
CA THR A 79 -44.52 -5.71 -56.45
C THR A 79 -43.64 -4.47 -56.34
N ARG A 80 -43.76 -3.55 -57.29
CA ARG A 80 -43.02 -2.30 -57.29
C ARG A 80 -43.98 -1.14 -57.33
N VAL A 81 -43.75 -0.16 -56.46
CA VAL A 81 -44.64 0.97 -56.19
C VAL A 81 -43.84 2.25 -56.33
N PHE A 82 -44.23 3.13 -57.25
CA PHE A 82 -43.54 4.40 -57.49
C PHE A 82 -44.49 5.60 -57.38
N SER A 83 -44.17 6.52 -56.48
CA SER A 83 -44.97 7.73 -56.23
C SER A 83 -44.12 8.98 -56.42
N SER A 84 -44.55 9.92 -57.27
CA SER A 84 -43.84 11.20 -57.47
C SER A 84 -44.67 12.44 -57.16
N GLY A 85 -45.96 12.29 -56.86
CA GLY A 85 -46.82 13.41 -56.46
C GLY A 85 -46.43 14.01 -55.12
N TYR A 86 -46.64 15.31 -54.93
CA TYR A 86 -46.43 15.95 -53.63
C TYR A 86 -47.38 15.36 -52.59
N GLY A 87 -46.88 14.97 -51.42
CA GLY A 87 -47.68 14.36 -50.35
C GLY A 87 -48.28 12.99 -50.69
N SER A 88 -47.88 12.37 -51.81
CA SER A 88 -48.40 11.07 -52.24
C SER A 88 -47.70 9.92 -51.52
N ALA A 89 -48.47 8.91 -51.10
CA ALA A 89 -47.92 7.74 -50.44
C ALA A 89 -47.74 6.57 -51.42
N GLY A 90 -46.74 5.72 -51.19
CA GLY A 90 -46.63 4.45 -51.93
C GLY A 90 -47.78 3.52 -51.57
N VAL A 91 -47.94 3.22 -50.29
CA VAL A 91 -49.01 2.38 -49.77
C VAL A 91 -49.71 3.10 -48.62
N ALA A 92 -51.04 3.00 -48.51
CA ALA A 92 -51.79 3.61 -47.43
C ALA A 92 -52.86 2.67 -46.84
N ALA A 93 -53.04 2.72 -45.52
CA ALA A 93 -54.18 2.12 -44.81
C ALA A 93 -54.89 3.22 -44.02
N LEU A 94 -56.08 3.62 -44.47
CA LEU A 94 -56.79 4.78 -43.93
C LEU A 94 -58.09 4.35 -43.26
N GLY A 95 -58.22 4.64 -41.96
CA GLY A 95 -59.41 4.38 -41.17
C GLY A 95 -59.39 3.04 -40.43
N ARG A 96 -60.29 2.94 -39.45
CA ARG A 96 -60.38 1.80 -38.52
C ARG A 96 -60.66 0.51 -39.28
N GLY A 97 -59.83 -0.52 -39.03
CA GLY A 97 -59.97 -1.84 -39.64
C GLY A 97 -59.37 -1.95 -41.04
N SER A 98 -58.93 -0.85 -41.64
CA SER A 98 -58.19 -0.88 -42.90
C SER A 98 -56.80 -1.49 -42.67
N SER A 99 -56.38 -2.41 -43.53
CA SER A 99 -55.08 -3.08 -43.37
C SER A 99 -54.36 -3.32 -44.69
N VAL A 100 -53.03 -3.25 -44.65
CA VAL A 100 -52.16 -3.64 -45.77
C VAL A 100 -51.17 -4.72 -45.34
N ALA A 101 -51.04 -5.76 -46.16
CA ALA A 101 -50.10 -6.86 -45.98
C ALA A 101 -49.13 -6.89 -47.17
N LEU A 102 -47.89 -6.48 -46.94
CA LEU A 102 -46.87 -6.32 -47.97
C LEU A 102 -45.80 -7.38 -47.83
N ARG A 103 -45.47 -8.03 -48.95
CA ARG A 103 -44.39 -9.01 -49.02
C ARG A 103 -43.64 -8.89 -50.33
N ASP A 104 -42.31 -8.89 -50.26
CA ASP A 104 -41.43 -8.78 -51.43
C ASP A 104 -41.73 -7.52 -52.29
N THR A 105 -41.98 -6.39 -51.62
CA THR A 105 -42.42 -5.12 -52.22
C THR A 105 -41.30 -4.06 -52.23
N GLU A 106 -41.08 -3.39 -53.35
CA GLU A 106 -40.21 -2.22 -53.49
C GLU A 106 -41.06 -0.94 -53.61
N ILE A 107 -40.89 0.01 -52.70
CA ILE A 107 -41.62 1.28 -52.64
C ILE A 107 -40.64 2.43 -52.84
N ARG A 108 -40.90 3.31 -53.80
CA ARG A 108 -40.11 4.51 -54.05
C ARG A 108 -41.00 5.75 -54.04
N THR A 109 -40.61 6.78 -53.30
CA THR A 109 -41.29 8.09 -53.32
C THR A 109 -40.30 9.22 -53.60
N ARG A 110 -40.66 10.15 -54.50
CA ARG A 110 -39.78 11.27 -54.94
C ARG A 110 -40.38 12.68 -54.74
N GLY A 111 -41.64 12.78 -54.33
CA GLY A 111 -42.30 14.07 -54.07
C GLY A 111 -42.03 14.56 -52.66
N GLY A 112 -41.95 15.88 -52.45
CA GLY A 112 -41.93 16.48 -51.10
C GLY A 112 -43.13 16.02 -50.27
N SER A 113 -42.94 15.80 -48.97
CA SER A 113 -43.92 15.18 -48.08
C SER A 113 -44.39 13.76 -48.48
N GLY A 114 -43.72 13.10 -49.43
CA GLY A 114 -44.08 11.76 -49.88
C GLY A 114 -43.75 10.68 -48.84
N THR A 115 -44.65 9.71 -48.67
CA THR A 115 -44.49 8.64 -47.65
C THR A 115 -44.42 7.25 -48.28
N GLY A 116 -43.55 6.37 -47.79
CA GLY A 116 -43.55 4.97 -48.24
C GLY A 116 -44.85 4.23 -47.86
N ILE A 117 -45.11 4.11 -46.56
CA ILE A 117 -46.34 3.55 -45.98
C ILE A 117 -47.04 4.60 -45.11
N ASP A 118 -48.29 4.96 -45.40
CA ASP A 118 -49.09 5.91 -44.61
C ASP A 118 -50.24 5.18 -43.88
N LEU A 119 -50.22 5.19 -42.54
CA LEU A 119 -51.24 4.58 -41.69
C LEU A 119 -52.01 5.66 -40.97
N ARG A 120 -53.33 5.74 -41.20
CA ARG A 120 -54.15 6.75 -40.54
C ARG A 120 -55.35 6.19 -39.80
N GLN A 121 -55.71 6.82 -38.69
CA GLN A 121 -56.97 6.65 -37.96
C GLN A 121 -57.31 5.18 -37.63
N GLY A 122 -56.35 4.43 -37.12
CA GLY A 122 -56.52 3.02 -36.75
C GLY A 122 -56.22 2.03 -37.88
N GLY A 123 -55.58 2.50 -38.96
CA GLY A 123 -55.04 1.66 -40.02
C GLY A 123 -53.87 0.79 -39.54
N SER A 124 -53.63 -0.31 -40.26
CA SER A 124 -52.54 -1.23 -39.91
C SER A 124 -51.74 -1.71 -41.12
N ALA A 125 -50.44 -1.95 -40.91
CA ALA A 125 -49.58 -2.59 -41.89
C ALA A 125 -48.80 -3.76 -41.29
N SER A 126 -48.69 -4.83 -42.07
CA SER A 126 -47.74 -5.93 -41.87
C SER A 126 -46.85 -6.02 -43.10
N ALA A 127 -45.54 -5.84 -42.94
CA ALA A 127 -44.58 -5.80 -44.03
C ALA A 127 -43.40 -6.74 -43.79
N GLU A 128 -43.08 -7.59 -44.76
CA GLU A 128 -41.95 -8.53 -44.70
C GLU A 128 -41.13 -8.48 -45.99
N ARG A 129 -39.80 -8.40 -45.90
CA ARG A 129 -38.90 -8.32 -47.07
C ARG A 129 -39.26 -7.19 -48.04
N ILE A 130 -39.49 -6.00 -47.50
CA ILE A 130 -39.76 -4.81 -48.30
C ILE A 130 -38.56 -3.87 -48.36
N SER A 131 -38.50 -3.04 -49.40
CA SER A 131 -37.59 -1.90 -49.47
C SER A 131 -38.39 -0.62 -49.67
N ILE A 132 -38.11 0.40 -48.87
CA ILE A 132 -38.69 1.74 -48.98
C ILE A 132 -37.53 2.71 -49.27
N ASP A 133 -37.66 3.50 -50.33
CA ASP A 133 -36.71 4.55 -50.69
C ASP A 133 -37.45 5.87 -50.93
N THR A 134 -37.40 6.77 -49.96
CA THR A 134 -38.04 8.09 -50.03
C THR A 134 -37.01 9.20 -50.22
N ASP A 135 -37.36 10.19 -51.03
CA ASP A 135 -36.48 11.31 -51.38
C ASP A 135 -37.32 12.57 -51.58
N GLY A 136 -37.09 13.56 -50.73
CA GLY A 136 -37.86 14.79 -50.65
C GLY A 136 -37.94 15.29 -49.21
N ASP A 137 -37.90 16.61 -49.04
CA ASP A 137 -38.09 17.24 -47.73
C ASP A 137 -39.44 16.83 -47.13
N TYR A 138 -39.47 16.60 -45.82
CA TYR A 138 -40.62 16.10 -45.07
C TYR A 138 -41.10 14.71 -45.55
N GLY A 139 -40.27 13.96 -46.28
CA GLY A 139 -40.60 12.62 -46.75
C GLY A 139 -40.29 11.55 -45.70
N HIS A 140 -41.23 10.63 -45.47
CA HIS A 140 -41.10 9.60 -44.42
C HIS A 140 -41.15 8.18 -44.98
N GLY A 141 -40.37 7.26 -44.43
CA GLY A 141 -40.43 5.86 -44.83
C GLY A 141 -41.79 5.25 -44.46
N VAL A 142 -42.16 5.43 -43.19
CA VAL A 142 -43.50 5.13 -42.68
C VAL A 142 -44.03 6.34 -41.91
N SER A 143 -45.28 6.74 -42.17
CA SER A 143 -46.02 7.72 -41.38
C SER A 143 -47.18 7.03 -40.69
N ILE A 144 -47.36 7.29 -39.39
CA ILE A 144 -48.47 6.75 -38.59
C ILE A 144 -49.17 7.91 -37.90
N ASP A 145 -50.44 8.15 -38.24
CA ASP A 145 -51.24 9.26 -37.71
C ASP A 145 -52.59 8.78 -37.15
N GLY A 146 -52.81 8.95 -35.85
CA GLY A 146 -54.09 8.66 -35.22
C GLY A 146 -54.15 7.34 -34.42
N ALA A 147 -55.02 7.35 -33.41
CA ALA A 147 -55.10 6.34 -32.35
C ALA A 147 -55.26 4.88 -32.85
N ASN A 148 -54.66 3.94 -32.09
CA ASN A 148 -54.74 2.49 -32.30
C ASN A 148 -54.20 1.96 -33.64
N SER A 149 -53.44 2.77 -34.38
CA SER A 149 -52.76 2.33 -35.60
C SER A 149 -51.63 1.35 -35.25
N ARG A 150 -51.35 0.37 -36.13
CA ARG A 150 -50.38 -0.69 -35.86
C ARG A 150 -49.43 -0.92 -37.03
N LEU A 151 -48.13 -0.94 -36.76
CA LEU A 151 -47.10 -1.27 -37.73
C LEU A 151 -46.36 -2.54 -37.28
N SER A 152 -46.26 -3.52 -38.16
CA SER A 152 -45.29 -4.61 -38.05
C SER A 152 -44.43 -4.65 -39.31
N ILE A 153 -43.12 -4.58 -39.16
CA ILE A 153 -42.17 -4.64 -40.28
C ILE A 153 -41.00 -5.57 -39.93
N SER A 154 -40.63 -6.45 -40.86
CA SER A 154 -39.52 -7.37 -40.66
C SER A 154 -38.67 -7.65 -41.90
N ASP A 155 -37.38 -7.96 -41.69
CA ASP A 155 -36.43 -8.35 -42.74
C ASP A 155 -36.38 -7.33 -43.90
N SER A 156 -36.41 -6.03 -43.56
CA SER A 156 -36.68 -4.95 -44.52
C SER A 156 -35.61 -3.87 -44.53
N VAL A 157 -35.69 -2.97 -45.52
CA VAL A 157 -34.82 -1.78 -45.63
C VAL A 157 -35.68 -0.54 -45.80
N ILE A 158 -35.41 0.51 -45.01
CA ILE A 158 -35.99 1.84 -45.17
C ILE A 158 -34.85 2.82 -45.40
N VAL A 159 -34.89 3.58 -46.50
CA VAL A 159 -33.97 4.67 -46.77
C VAL A 159 -34.77 5.94 -47.01
N THR A 160 -34.44 7.01 -46.31
CA THR A 160 -35.12 8.30 -46.43
C THR A 160 -34.11 9.43 -46.56
N ARG A 161 -34.36 10.35 -47.51
CA ARG A 161 -33.47 11.48 -47.81
C ARG A 161 -34.27 12.78 -47.91
N GLY A 162 -33.87 13.80 -47.14
CA GLY A 162 -34.52 15.10 -47.14
C GLY A 162 -34.45 15.78 -45.78
N LYS A 163 -34.67 17.10 -45.76
CA LYS A 163 -34.82 17.85 -44.50
C LYS A 163 -36.06 17.33 -43.76
N GLU A 164 -35.94 17.16 -42.44
CA GLU A 164 -37.02 16.67 -41.55
C GLU A 164 -37.63 15.33 -42.01
N ALA A 165 -36.87 14.52 -42.74
CA ALA A 165 -37.25 13.17 -43.13
C ALA A 165 -37.15 12.21 -41.94
N SER A 166 -38.02 11.19 -41.89
CA SER A 166 -37.97 10.16 -40.84
C SER A 166 -38.07 8.76 -41.44
N GLY A 167 -37.30 7.81 -40.90
CA GLY A 167 -37.50 6.39 -41.24
C GLY A 167 -38.90 5.94 -40.86
N ILE A 168 -39.29 6.17 -39.61
CA ILE A 168 -40.65 5.98 -39.10
C ILE A 168 -41.05 7.25 -38.32
N MET A 169 -42.15 7.88 -38.71
CA MET A 169 -42.74 9.02 -38.02
C MET A 169 -44.10 8.64 -37.45
N THR A 170 -44.38 9.12 -36.23
CA THR A 170 -45.68 8.97 -35.59
C THR A 170 -46.22 10.30 -35.09
N ILE A 171 -47.52 10.53 -35.30
CA ILE A 171 -48.25 11.72 -34.89
C ILE A 171 -49.54 11.25 -34.19
N LEU A 172 -49.74 11.62 -32.93
CA LEU A 172 -50.97 11.38 -32.17
C LEU A 172 -51.49 9.93 -32.24
N VAL A 173 -50.69 8.94 -31.81
CA VAL A 173 -51.04 7.51 -31.90
C VAL A 173 -51.26 6.85 -30.53
N PRO A 174 -52.16 7.37 -29.66
CA PRO A 174 -52.39 6.73 -28.37
C PRO A 174 -52.90 5.29 -28.55
N GLY A 175 -52.31 4.35 -27.82
CA GLY A 175 -52.59 2.91 -27.92
C GLY A 175 -52.01 2.24 -29.18
N GLY A 176 -51.20 2.94 -29.97
CA GLY A 176 -50.54 2.39 -31.15
C GLY A 176 -49.36 1.47 -30.81
N THR A 177 -49.08 0.52 -31.71
CA THR A 177 -47.95 -0.41 -31.57
C THR A 177 -47.06 -0.38 -32.81
N ILE A 178 -45.74 -0.42 -32.60
CA ILE A 178 -44.73 -0.45 -33.66
C ILE A 178 -43.77 -1.60 -33.37
N ASP A 179 -43.78 -2.63 -34.21
CA ASP A 179 -42.92 -3.80 -34.08
C ASP A 179 -41.98 -3.90 -35.30
N VAL A 180 -40.69 -3.63 -35.08
CA VAL A 180 -39.65 -3.62 -36.13
C VAL A 180 -38.63 -4.71 -35.81
N THR A 181 -38.39 -5.65 -36.73
CA THR A 181 -37.44 -6.75 -36.49
C THR A 181 -36.54 -7.03 -37.69
N ASP A 182 -35.23 -7.19 -37.49
CA ASP A 182 -34.28 -7.49 -38.58
C ASP A 182 -34.31 -6.46 -39.73
N THR A 183 -34.45 -5.18 -39.40
CA THR A 183 -34.63 -4.09 -40.39
C THR A 183 -33.48 -3.09 -40.34
N LEU A 184 -33.03 -2.65 -41.51
CA LEU A 184 -32.09 -1.53 -41.69
C LEU A 184 -32.88 -0.25 -41.96
N ILE A 185 -32.63 0.81 -41.19
CA ILE A 185 -33.20 2.14 -41.40
C ILE A 185 -32.05 3.12 -41.61
N ARG A 186 -32.06 3.85 -42.73
CA ARG A 186 -31.08 4.91 -43.02
C ARG A 186 -31.82 6.21 -43.33
N THR A 187 -31.57 7.24 -42.54
CA THR A 187 -32.14 8.57 -42.76
C THR A 187 -31.02 9.57 -42.97
N SER A 188 -31.15 10.47 -43.95
CA SER A 188 -30.19 11.57 -44.11
C SER A 188 -30.85 12.91 -44.42
N GLY A 189 -30.35 13.98 -43.81
CA GLY A 189 -30.81 15.34 -43.98
C GLY A 189 -30.86 16.11 -42.66
N LEU A 190 -30.97 17.44 -42.75
CA LEU A 190 -31.12 18.33 -41.58
C LEU A 190 -32.37 17.92 -40.76
N PHE A 191 -32.24 17.74 -39.45
CA PHE A 191 -33.29 17.21 -38.55
C PHE A 191 -33.81 15.82 -38.94
N GLY A 192 -33.02 15.03 -39.67
CA GLY A 192 -33.42 13.68 -40.06
C GLY A 192 -33.51 12.72 -38.86
N THR A 193 -34.54 11.89 -38.79
CA THR A 193 -34.70 10.94 -37.67
C THR A 193 -34.82 9.49 -38.11
N GLY A 194 -34.32 8.55 -37.30
CA GLY A 194 -34.60 7.13 -37.49
C GLY A 194 -36.06 6.84 -37.15
N LEU A 195 -36.42 7.19 -35.92
CA LEU A 195 -37.74 7.06 -35.34
C LEU A 195 -38.15 8.38 -34.66
N SER A 196 -39.27 8.97 -35.07
CA SER A 196 -39.85 10.17 -34.48
C SER A 196 -41.19 9.86 -33.80
N ILE A 197 -41.26 10.07 -32.48
CA ILE A 197 -42.42 9.78 -31.64
C ILE A 197 -42.87 11.03 -30.91
N SER A 198 -43.73 11.82 -31.55
CA SER A 198 -44.05 13.18 -31.08
C SER A 198 -45.08 13.24 -29.95
N TYR A 199 -45.90 12.20 -29.76
CA TYR A 199 -46.99 12.19 -28.77
C TYR A 199 -46.95 10.93 -27.92
N GLY A 200 -47.60 10.97 -26.76
CA GLY A 200 -47.62 9.88 -25.79
C GLY A 200 -48.53 8.71 -26.14
N GLY A 201 -48.35 7.60 -25.41
CA GLY A 201 -49.20 6.41 -25.47
C GLY A 201 -48.83 5.38 -26.53
N ILE A 202 -47.62 5.45 -27.09
CA ILE A 202 -47.11 4.48 -28.08
C ILE A 202 -46.22 3.44 -27.39
N LEU A 203 -46.35 2.18 -27.83
CA LEU A 203 -45.42 1.10 -27.50
C LEU A 203 -44.66 0.69 -28.77
N ALA A 204 -43.34 0.91 -28.79
CA ALA A 204 -42.49 0.51 -29.90
C ALA A 204 -41.44 -0.54 -29.47
N THR A 205 -41.33 -1.64 -30.20
CA THR A 205 -40.33 -2.69 -30.01
C THR A 205 -39.48 -2.82 -31.26
N LEU A 206 -38.17 -2.63 -31.11
CA LEU A 206 -37.18 -2.73 -32.18
C LEU A 206 -36.15 -3.81 -31.83
N LYS A 207 -36.10 -4.88 -32.63
CA LYS A 207 -35.24 -6.04 -32.37
C LYS A 207 -34.31 -6.32 -33.55
N ARG A 208 -33.01 -6.43 -33.28
CA ARG A 208 -31.98 -6.65 -34.32
C ARG A 208 -32.07 -5.62 -35.45
N THR A 209 -32.32 -4.37 -35.07
CA THR A 209 -32.38 -3.25 -36.00
C THR A 209 -31.03 -2.58 -36.14
N ASP A 210 -30.75 -2.08 -37.33
CA ASP A 210 -29.60 -1.23 -37.62
C ASP A 210 -30.16 0.12 -38.09
N ILE A 211 -30.03 1.16 -37.27
CA ILE A 211 -30.60 2.48 -37.55
C ILE A 211 -29.46 3.48 -37.64
N ARG A 212 -29.31 4.11 -38.81
CA ARG A 212 -28.28 5.12 -39.06
C ARG A 212 -28.90 6.43 -39.49
N THR A 213 -28.50 7.52 -38.85
CA THR A 213 -28.90 8.87 -39.23
C THR A 213 -27.70 9.76 -39.55
N ASP A 214 -27.81 10.59 -40.59
CA ASP A 214 -26.75 11.50 -41.03
C ASP A 214 -27.32 12.90 -41.32
N GLY A 215 -26.86 13.90 -40.59
CA GLY A 215 -27.29 15.29 -40.75
C GLY A 215 -27.24 16.08 -39.44
N ASP A 216 -27.13 17.40 -39.55
CA ASP A 216 -27.17 18.26 -38.38
C ASP A 216 -28.53 18.14 -37.67
N TYR A 217 -28.50 18.09 -36.34
CA TYR A 217 -29.65 17.87 -35.47
C TYR A 217 -30.40 16.54 -35.72
N ALA A 218 -29.74 15.57 -36.35
CA ALA A 218 -30.32 14.26 -36.61
C ALA A 218 -30.38 13.39 -35.34
N SER A 219 -31.42 12.56 -35.22
CA SER A 219 -31.57 11.65 -34.08
C SER A 219 -31.94 10.23 -34.48
N VAL A 220 -31.35 9.20 -33.87
CA VAL A 220 -31.84 7.84 -34.09
C VAL A 220 -33.24 7.69 -33.50
N LEU A 221 -33.44 8.11 -32.25
CA LEU A 221 -34.76 8.26 -31.63
C LEU A 221 -34.97 9.70 -31.19
N TYR A 222 -36.07 10.32 -31.64
CA TYR A 222 -36.59 11.57 -31.11
C TYR A 222 -37.96 11.33 -30.48
N MET A 223 -38.06 11.44 -29.15
CA MET A 223 -39.26 11.11 -28.38
C MET A 223 -39.59 12.19 -27.32
N PRO A 224 -40.25 13.29 -27.73
CA PRO A 224 -40.68 14.31 -26.77
C PRO A 224 -41.86 13.88 -25.87
N GLY A 225 -42.75 13.00 -26.32
CA GLY A 225 -43.95 12.61 -25.56
C GLY A 225 -43.80 11.35 -24.71
N ALA A 226 -44.71 11.18 -23.75
CA ALA A 226 -44.84 10.00 -22.86
C ALA A 226 -45.11 8.67 -23.59
N SER A 227 -44.11 8.09 -24.24
CA SER A 227 -44.17 6.81 -24.94
C SER A 227 -43.09 5.83 -24.44
N THR A 228 -43.21 4.56 -24.79
CA THR A 228 -42.25 3.51 -24.41
C THR A 228 -41.61 2.89 -25.63
N VAL A 229 -40.28 2.88 -25.67
CA VAL A 229 -39.49 2.30 -26.77
C VAL A 229 -38.48 1.29 -26.22
N ALA A 230 -38.50 0.07 -26.74
CA ALA A 230 -37.55 -0.97 -26.38
C ALA A 230 -36.69 -1.38 -27.58
N PHE A 231 -35.37 -1.30 -27.44
CA PHE A 231 -34.40 -1.82 -28.39
C PHE A 231 -33.72 -3.07 -27.83
N SER A 232 -33.59 -4.11 -28.64
CA SER A 232 -32.82 -5.30 -28.30
C SER A 232 -31.90 -5.75 -29.43
N ASP A 233 -30.66 -6.12 -29.10
CA ASP A 233 -29.68 -6.67 -30.04
C ASP A 233 -29.43 -5.77 -31.28
N SER A 234 -29.48 -4.45 -31.09
CA SER A 234 -29.55 -3.44 -32.15
C SER A 234 -28.29 -2.56 -32.23
N HIS A 235 -28.11 -1.87 -33.35
CA HIS A 235 -27.05 -0.88 -33.56
C HIS A 235 -27.68 0.44 -33.99
N LEU A 236 -27.37 1.50 -33.25
CA LEU A 236 -27.93 2.83 -33.38
C LEU A 236 -26.77 3.79 -33.63
N GLU A 237 -26.75 4.46 -34.78
CA GLU A 237 -25.67 5.35 -35.16
C GLU A 237 -26.22 6.68 -35.67
N THR A 238 -25.66 7.79 -35.19
CA THR A 238 -25.98 9.12 -35.74
C THR A 238 -24.73 9.95 -35.99
N SER A 239 -24.79 10.83 -36.97
CA SER A 239 -23.69 11.74 -37.32
C SER A 239 -24.21 13.12 -37.70
N GLY A 240 -23.52 14.17 -37.25
CA GLY A 240 -23.85 15.57 -37.51
C GLY A 240 -23.65 16.48 -36.29
N TYR A 241 -23.72 17.79 -36.49
CA TYR A 241 -23.71 18.74 -35.37
C TYR A 241 -24.97 18.57 -34.51
N LYS A 242 -24.82 18.46 -33.18
CA LYS A 242 -25.93 18.23 -32.24
C LYS A 242 -26.78 16.99 -32.56
N ALA A 243 -26.16 15.97 -33.13
CA ALA A 243 -26.82 14.71 -33.42
C ALA A 243 -27.01 13.87 -32.14
N LEU A 244 -28.18 13.25 -31.95
CA LEU A 244 -28.50 12.47 -30.74
C LEU A 244 -28.75 10.99 -31.04
N GLY A 245 -28.19 10.09 -30.25
CA GLY A 245 -28.55 8.66 -30.35
C GLY A 245 -29.98 8.45 -29.89
N ILE A 246 -30.18 8.58 -28.58
CA ILE A 246 -31.50 8.51 -27.94
C ILE A 246 -31.84 9.87 -27.36
N ASP A 247 -32.97 10.45 -27.77
CA ASP A 247 -33.53 11.67 -27.20
C ASP A 247 -34.93 11.41 -26.63
N THR A 248 -35.06 11.46 -25.30
CA THR A 248 -36.33 11.35 -24.59
C THR A 248 -36.57 12.54 -23.64
N ARG A 249 -37.79 13.09 -23.68
CA ARG A 249 -38.18 14.25 -22.85
C ARG A 249 -39.25 13.96 -21.80
N GLU A 250 -40.02 12.90 -22.01
CA GLU A 250 -41.13 12.49 -21.13
C GLU A 250 -41.31 10.95 -21.08
N GLY A 251 -40.74 10.21 -22.03
CA GLY A 251 -40.97 8.77 -22.18
C GLY A 251 -39.87 7.87 -21.62
N ASN A 252 -40.10 6.57 -21.74
CA ASN A 252 -39.21 5.52 -21.24
C ASN A 252 -38.53 4.79 -22.41
N VAL A 253 -37.20 4.66 -22.35
CA VAL A 253 -36.42 3.92 -23.34
C VAL A 253 -35.67 2.79 -22.65
N THR A 254 -35.83 1.56 -23.15
CA THR A 254 -35.02 0.41 -22.70
C THR A 254 -34.10 -0.05 -23.82
N LEU A 255 -32.82 -0.22 -23.52
CA LEU A 255 -31.79 -0.71 -24.42
C LEU A 255 -31.22 -2.01 -23.85
N GLU A 256 -31.25 -3.10 -24.61
CA GLU A 256 -30.68 -4.38 -24.19
C GLU A 256 -29.72 -4.91 -25.27
N ARG A 257 -28.46 -5.18 -24.91
CA ARG A 257 -27.42 -5.66 -25.86
C ARG A 257 -27.33 -4.77 -27.11
N THR A 258 -27.32 -3.46 -26.92
CA THR A 258 -27.38 -2.47 -27.99
C THR A 258 -26.08 -1.67 -28.08
N SER A 259 -25.72 -1.24 -29.29
CA SER A 259 -24.62 -0.31 -29.54
C SER A 259 -25.19 1.05 -29.93
N VAL A 260 -24.79 2.11 -29.23
CA VAL A 260 -25.15 3.50 -29.56
C VAL A 260 -23.88 4.26 -29.93
N VAL A 261 -23.83 4.80 -31.14
CA VAL A 261 -22.64 5.48 -31.67
C VAL A 261 -23.03 6.87 -32.17
N THR A 262 -22.30 7.91 -31.75
CA THR A 262 -22.55 9.28 -32.22
C THR A 262 -21.26 9.99 -32.68
N HIS A 263 -21.40 10.78 -33.75
CA HIS A 263 -20.29 11.52 -34.36
C HIS A 263 -20.68 12.97 -34.61
N GLY A 264 -19.81 13.91 -34.21
CA GLY A 264 -19.98 15.33 -34.50
C GLY A 264 -19.88 16.21 -33.25
N ALA A 265 -19.70 17.51 -33.46
CA ALA A 265 -19.64 18.46 -32.35
C ALA A 265 -21.00 18.49 -31.61
N SER A 266 -20.94 18.42 -30.28
CA SER A 266 -22.11 18.31 -29.39
C SER A 266 -23.04 17.13 -29.71
N ALA A 267 -22.51 16.05 -30.29
CA ALA A 267 -23.30 14.83 -30.52
C ALA A 267 -23.38 14.00 -29.23
N HIS A 268 -24.59 13.64 -28.78
CA HIS A 268 -24.78 12.96 -27.49
C HIS A 268 -25.40 11.56 -27.66
N GLY A 269 -24.95 10.60 -26.84
CA GLY A 269 -25.37 9.20 -26.92
C GLY A 269 -26.77 8.99 -26.37
N LEU A 270 -26.91 8.97 -25.04
CA LEU A 270 -28.17 8.80 -24.32
C LEU A 270 -28.58 10.14 -23.71
N TYR A 271 -29.76 10.64 -24.04
CA TYR A 271 -30.22 11.95 -23.65
C TYR A 271 -31.61 11.90 -23.01
N ALA A 272 -31.66 12.06 -21.69
CA ALA A 272 -32.89 12.16 -20.89
C ALA A 272 -32.99 13.56 -20.28
N SER A 273 -33.97 14.34 -20.73
CA SER A 273 -34.15 15.73 -20.30
C SER A 273 -35.61 16.01 -19.99
N LYS A 274 -35.95 16.21 -18.73
CA LYS A 274 -37.34 16.49 -18.35
C LYS A 274 -37.73 17.92 -18.79
N GLU A 275 -38.43 18.00 -19.92
CA GLU A 275 -38.97 19.26 -20.46
C GLU A 275 -40.49 19.33 -20.36
N TYR A 276 -41.11 18.24 -19.91
CA TYR A 276 -42.55 18.07 -19.70
C TYR A 276 -42.85 17.53 -18.29
N THR A 277 -44.06 17.02 -18.08
CA THR A 277 -44.56 16.69 -16.73
C THR A 277 -43.92 15.44 -16.16
N ASP A 278 -43.90 14.36 -16.95
CA ASP A 278 -43.37 13.07 -16.52
C ASP A 278 -41.84 13.04 -16.59
N THR A 279 -41.25 12.06 -15.90
CA THR A 279 -39.78 11.93 -15.81
C THR A 279 -39.29 11.02 -16.94
N PRO A 280 -38.46 11.52 -17.88
CA PRO A 280 -37.86 10.66 -18.89
C PRO A 280 -36.85 9.71 -18.26
N VAL A 281 -36.91 8.44 -18.68
CA VAL A 281 -36.03 7.37 -18.21
C VAL A 281 -35.37 6.68 -19.38
N VAL A 282 -34.06 6.44 -19.26
CA VAL A 282 -33.32 5.54 -20.16
C VAL A 282 -32.66 4.44 -19.33
N ASP A 283 -33.08 3.18 -19.55
CA ASP A 283 -32.52 1.99 -18.92
C ASP A 283 -31.71 1.19 -19.95
N ALA A 284 -30.39 1.15 -19.78
CA ALA A 284 -29.47 0.49 -20.69
C ALA A 284 -28.79 -0.71 -20.01
N THR A 285 -28.99 -1.91 -20.55
CA THR A 285 -28.36 -3.16 -20.08
C THR A 285 -27.51 -3.79 -21.17
N ASP A 286 -26.30 -4.22 -20.83
CA ASP A 286 -25.32 -4.79 -21.78
C ASP A 286 -25.09 -3.90 -23.01
N THR A 287 -25.12 -2.57 -22.81
CA THR A 287 -25.12 -1.55 -23.87
C THR A 287 -23.80 -0.79 -23.92
N GLN A 288 -23.28 -0.58 -25.14
CA GLN A 288 -22.07 0.19 -25.39
C GLN A 288 -22.44 1.55 -26.00
N VAL A 289 -21.95 2.62 -25.40
CA VAL A 289 -22.17 4.00 -25.87
C VAL A 289 -20.82 4.58 -26.29
N THR A 290 -20.69 4.96 -27.56
CA THR A 290 -19.48 5.59 -28.11
C THR A 290 -19.84 6.94 -28.68
N THR A 291 -19.22 8.02 -28.21
CA THR A 291 -19.47 9.37 -28.71
C THR A 291 -18.17 10.05 -29.10
N THR A 292 -18.19 10.78 -30.22
CA THR A 292 -17.00 11.44 -30.76
C THR A 292 -17.31 12.85 -31.26
N GLY A 293 -16.45 13.80 -30.91
CA GLY A 293 -16.56 15.20 -31.32
C GLY A 293 -16.42 16.18 -30.16
N LYS A 294 -16.11 17.44 -30.47
CA LYS A 294 -15.98 18.50 -29.47
C LYS A 294 -17.27 18.66 -28.67
N GLY A 295 -17.18 18.60 -27.34
CA GLY A 295 -18.33 18.70 -26.44
C GLY A 295 -19.36 17.56 -26.58
N ALA A 296 -18.99 16.43 -27.20
CA ALA A 296 -19.82 15.23 -27.24
C ALA A 296 -20.01 14.66 -25.83
N ILE A 297 -21.16 14.03 -25.56
CA ILE A 297 -21.46 13.47 -24.24
C ILE A 297 -22.05 12.06 -24.38
N GLY A 298 -21.48 11.09 -23.67
CA GLY A 298 -21.99 9.72 -23.64
C GLY A 298 -23.41 9.64 -23.09
N VAL A 299 -23.58 10.06 -21.83
CA VAL A 299 -24.86 10.01 -21.10
C VAL A 299 -25.21 11.39 -20.54
N VAL A 300 -26.44 11.83 -20.80
CA VAL A 300 -27.00 13.09 -20.29
C VAL A 300 -28.29 12.80 -19.53
N ALA A 301 -28.28 13.13 -18.24
CA ALA A 301 -29.46 13.24 -17.38
C ALA A 301 -29.60 14.70 -16.96
N ARG A 302 -30.67 15.39 -17.37
CA ARG A 302 -30.86 16.80 -16.98
C ARG A 302 -32.29 17.18 -16.65
N LEU A 303 -32.42 18.24 -15.86
CA LEU A 303 -33.69 18.86 -15.45
C LEU A 303 -34.66 17.90 -14.73
N GLY A 304 -34.18 16.77 -14.20
CA GLY A 304 -34.97 15.71 -13.57
C GLY A 304 -35.00 14.40 -14.36
N GLY A 305 -34.31 14.31 -15.51
CA GLY A 305 -34.17 13.08 -16.28
C GLY A 305 -33.33 12.02 -15.55
N LYS A 306 -33.58 10.75 -15.87
CA LYS A 306 -32.91 9.61 -15.23
C LYS A 306 -32.32 8.67 -16.26
N VAL A 307 -31.05 8.30 -16.08
CA VAL A 307 -30.37 7.29 -16.92
C VAL A 307 -29.72 6.25 -16.04
N ALA A 308 -29.99 4.97 -16.30
CA ALA A 308 -29.34 3.85 -15.66
C ALA A 308 -28.58 3.01 -16.70
N VAL A 309 -27.31 2.71 -16.44
CA VAL A 309 -26.48 1.82 -17.27
C VAL A 309 -25.99 0.66 -16.41
N THR A 310 -26.37 -0.57 -16.78
CA THR A 310 -26.02 -1.79 -16.06
C THR A 310 -25.32 -2.76 -16.99
N ARG A 311 -24.04 -3.08 -16.69
CA ARG A 311 -23.16 -3.89 -17.56
C ARG A 311 -23.02 -3.23 -18.94
N GLY A 312 -21.85 -2.70 -19.25
CA GLY A 312 -21.68 -1.92 -20.47
C GLY A 312 -20.42 -1.08 -20.44
N GLY A 313 -20.35 -0.12 -21.35
CA GLY A 313 -19.24 0.81 -21.43
C GLY A 313 -19.64 2.12 -22.09
N ILE A 314 -19.01 3.20 -21.65
CA ILE A 314 -19.17 4.54 -22.21
C ILE A 314 -17.79 5.02 -22.63
N VAL A 315 -17.62 5.26 -23.93
CA VAL A 315 -16.38 5.81 -24.49
C VAL A 315 -16.70 7.15 -25.13
N THR A 316 -16.07 8.21 -24.66
CA THR A 316 -16.25 9.56 -25.22
C THR A 316 -14.91 10.13 -25.67
N SER A 317 -14.85 10.69 -26.88
CA SER A 317 -13.61 11.27 -27.43
C SER A 317 -13.84 12.64 -28.05
N GLY A 318 -13.16 13.66 -27.53
CA GLY A 318 -13.19 15.02 -28.05
C GLY A 318 -12.82 16.06 -26.99
N GLU A 319 -12.33 17.21 -27.44
CA GLU A 319 -12.11 18.38 -26.58
C GLU A 319 -13.42 18.74 -25.85
N LEU A 320 -13.35 19.00 -24.53
CA LEU A 320 -14.51 19.28 -23.67
C LEU A 320 -15.57 18.15 -23.64
N GLY A 321 -15.22 16.95 -24.11
CA GLY A 321 -16.12 15.79 -24.11
C GLY A 321 -16.43 15.31 -22.69
N ARG A 322 -17.61 14.72 -22.48
CA ARG A 322 -17.99 14.16 -21.18
C ARG A 322 -18.49 12.71 -21.28
N GLY A 323 -18.04 11.84 -20.39
CA GLY A 323 -18.60 10.49 -20.31
C GLY A 323 -20.06 10.52 -19.86
N VAL A 324 -20.28 11.10 -18.69
CA VAL A 324 -21.58 11.19 -18.01
C VAL A 324 -21.81 12.62 -17.54
N LEU A 325 -23.03 13.12 -17.70
CA LEU A 325 -23.48 14.41 -17.19
C LEU A 325 -24.82 14.25 -16.46
N ALA A 326 -24.86 14.68 -15.19
CA ALA A 326 -26.08 14.86 -14.41
C ALA A 326 -26.22 16.34 -14.01
N ALA A 327 -27.29 17.01 -14.46
CA ALA A 327 -27.44 18.46 -14.25
C ALA A 327 -28.87 18.92 -13.99
N GLY A 328 -29.08 19.63 -12.88
CA GLY A 328 -30.39 20.13 -12.45
C GLY A 328 -31.04 19.21 -11.43
N ALA A 329 -31.96 19.78 -10.63
CA ALA A 329 -32.65 19.07 -9.56
C ALA A 329 -33.24 17.72 -10.04
N ASP A 330 -33.11 16.70 -9.19
CA ASP A 330 -33.61 15.33 -9.41
C ASP A 330 -33.02 14.59 -10.62
N SER A 331 -31.97 15.14 -11.26
CA SER A 331 -31.29 14.46 -12.37
C SER A 331 -30.35 13.39 -11.84
N VAL A 332 -30.49 12.16 -12.34
CA VAL A 332 -29.71 11.02 -11.83
C VAL A 332 -29.11 10.23 -12.99
N ALA A 333 -27.80 10.01 -12.93
CA ALA A 333 -27.10 9.04 -13.76
C ALA A 333 -26.52 7.93 -12.88
N SER A 334 -27.03 6.71 -12.99
CA SER A 334 -26.60 5.55 -12.20
C SER A 334 -25.89 4.52 -13.09
N LEU A 335 -24.68 4.14 -12.71
CA LEU A 335 -23.85 3.19 -13.44
C LEU A 335 -23.55 2.00 -12.53
N THR A 336 -23.78 0.78 -13.03
CA THR A 336 -23.51 -0.47 -12.30
C THR A 336 -22.75 -1.43 -13.19
N ASP A 337 -21.64 -2.00 -12.68
CA ASP A 337 -20.78 -2.92 -13.43
C ASP A 337 -20.35 -2.36 -14.81
N THR A 338 -19.98 -1.07 -14.86
CA THR A 338 -19.76 -0.30 -16.10
C THR A 338 -18.40 0.41 -16.10
N SER A 339 -17.79 0.60 -17.28
CA SER A 339 -16.60 1.45 -17.44
C SER A 339 -16.92 2.75 -18.19
N VAL A 340 -16.30 3.84 -17.77
CA VAL A 340 -16.36 5.16 -18.43
C VAL A 340 -14.94 5.58 -18.82
N GLU A 341 -14.68 5.69 -20.11
CA GLU A 341 -13.42 6.17 -20.66
C GLU A 341 -13.66 7.46 -21.44
N THR A 342 -12.94 8.52 -21.09
CA THR A 342 -13.07 9.82 -21.76
C THR A 342 -11.72 10.37 -22.19
N HIS A 343 -11.61 10.73 -23.47
CA HIS A 343 -10.38 11.19 -24.11
C HIS A 343 -10.56 12.58 -24.72
N GLY A 344 -9.53 13.40 -24.66
CA GLY A 344 -9.53 14.75 -25.24
C GLY A 344 -9.20 15.82 -24.21
N ASP A 345 -8.71 16.96 -24.68
CA ASP A 345 -8.32 18.07 -23.81
C ASP A 345 -9.54 18.65 -23.08
N ASP A 346 -9.36 19.00 -21.80
CA ASP A 346 -10.39 19.52 -20.89
C ASP A 346 -11.65 18.62 -20.80
N ALA A 347 -11.51 17.34 -21.10
CA ALA A 347 -12.59 16.38 -21.02
C ALA A 347 -12.83 15.89 -19.59
N THR A 348 -14.04 15.39 -19.29
CA THR A 348 -14.40 14.90 -17.95
C THR A 348 -15.13 13.57 -18.03
N ALA A 349 -14.73 12.54 -17.28
CA ALA A 349 -15.49 11.29 -17.30
C ALA A 349 -16.85 11.44 -16.62
N LEU A 350 -16.89 12.03 -15.43
CA LEU A 350 -18.10 12.20 -14.63
C LEU A 350 -18.36 13.68 -14.32
N TYR A 351 -19.51 14.21 -14.72
CA TYR A 351 -19.87 15.60 -14.49
C TYR A 351 -21.19 15.71 -13.73
N ALA A 352 -21.16 16.23 -12.50
CA ALA A 352 -22.36 16.50 -11.70
C ALA A 352 -22.46 18.00 -11.43
N SER A 353 -23.57 18.64 -11.79
CA SER A 353 -23.81 20.06 -11.48
C SER A 353 -24.96 20.24 -10.48
N ALA A 354 -25.33 21.50 -10.20
CA ALA A 354 -26.36 21.89 -9.24
C ALA A 354 -27.58 20.97 -9.25
N GLY A 355 -27.77 20.20 -8.15
CA GLY A 355 -28.89 19.29 -7.94
C GLY A 355 -28.85 17.96 -8.70
N GLY A 356 -27.79 17.72 -9.49
CA GLY A 356 -27.55 16.46 -10.21
C GLY A 356 -26.74 15.46 -9.39
N THR A 357 -27.02 14.17 -9.61
CA THR A 357 -26.37 13.05 -8.93
C THR A 357 -25.77 12.09 -9.95
N VAL A 358 -24.51 11.71 -9.73
CA VAL A 358 -23.84 10.62 -10.44
C VAL A 358 -23.50 9.52 -9.43
N ASP A 359 -24.07 8.33 -9.63
CA ASP A 359 -23.88 7.17 -8.74
C ASP A 359 -23.20 6.03 -9.49
N LEU A 360 -22.07 5.55 -8.99
CA LEU A 360 -21.34 4.41 -9.53
C LEU A 360 -21.32 3.27 -8.51
N LEU A 361 -21.61 2.06 -8.98
CA LEU A 361 -21.48 0.81 -8.23
C LEU A 361 -20.66 -0.18 -9.04
N ARG A 362 -19.55 -0.71 -8.50
CA ARG A 362 -18.68 -1.67 -9.21
C ARG A 362 -18.24 -1.16 -10.58
N SER A 363 -17.90 0.13 -10.66
CA SER A 363 -17.72 0.84 -11.93
C SER A 363 -16.47 1.73 -11.90
N ASP A 364 -15.85 1.87 -13.06
CA ASP A 364 -14.58 2.59 -13.24
C ASP A 364 -14.76 3.82 -14.12
N ALA A 365 -14.06 4.91 -13.80
CA ALA A 365 -14.02 6.13 -14.60
C ALA A 365 -12.57 6.59 -14.83
N ARG A 366 -12.21 6.82 -16.10
CA ARG A 366 -10.84 7.18 -16.51
C ARG A 366 -10.81 8.31 -17.54
N THR A 367 -9.87 9.23 -17.38
CA THR A 367 -9.54 10.26 -18.38
C THR A 367 -8.06 10.29 -18.79
N THR A 368 -7.77 10.71 -20.02
CA THR A 368 -6.39 10.70 -20.59
C THR A 368 -5.93 12.01 -21.25
N GLY A 369 -6.78 13.04 -21.35
CA GLY A 369 -6.43 14.31 -22.02
C GLY A 369 -5.65 15.29 -21.14
N ALA A 370 -5.10 16.36 -21.75
CA ALA A 370 -4.55 17.47 -20.97
C ALA A 370 -5.69 18.24 -20.30
N GLY A 371 -5.53 18.70 -19.05
CA GLY A 371 -6.61 19.39 -18.31
C GLY A 371 -7.81 18.51 -17.96
N ALA A 372 -7.76 17.21 -18.26
CA ALA A 372 -8.92 16.33 -18.16
C ALA A 372 -9.10 15.75 -16.75
N TYR A 373 -10.04 16.28 -15.97
CA TYR A 373 -10.40 15.71 -14.66
C TYR A 373 -11.16 14.39 -14.81
N ALA A 374 -10.99 13.46 -13.87
CA ALA A 374 -11.81 12.26 -13.85
C ALA A 374 -13.26 12.58 -13.46
N ALA A 375 -13.44 13.48 -12.49
CA ALA A 375 -14.74 14.03 -12.14
C ALA A 375 -14.72 15.55 -11.98
N SER A 376 -15.84 16.19 -12.32
CA SER A 376 -16.09 17.60 -11.99
C SER A 376 -17.46 17.72 -11.32
N VAL A 377 -17.50 18.30 -10.11
CA VAL A 377 -18.70 18.34 -9.26
C VAL A 377 -18.97 19.76 -8.78
N TYR A 378 -20.01 20.41 -9.31
CA TYR A 378 -20.36 21.81 -9.00
C TYR A 378 -21.80 21.93 -8.48
N GLY A 379 -22.00 21.96 -7.17
CA GLY A 379 -23.35 21.97 -6.57
C GLY A 379 -24.08 20.62 -6.63
N GLY A 380 -23.37 19.55 -7.00
CA GLY A 380 -23.92 18.21 -7.22
C GLY A 380 -23.38 17.16 -6.26
N THR A 381 -23.77 15.91 -6.52
CA THR A 381 -23.36 14.74 -5.73
C THR A 381 -22.69 13.70 -6.62
N LEU A 382 -21.57 13.18 -6.14
CA LEU A 382 -20.86 12.03 -6.71
C LEU A 382 -20.73 10.94 -5.65
N SER A 383 -21.22 9.73 -5.95
CA SER A 383 -21.04 8.55 -5.12
C SER A 383 -20.38 7.45 -5.92
N ILE A 384 -19.30 6.87 -5.39
CA ILE A 384 -18.61 5.72 -5.99
C ILE A 384 -18.48 4.63 -4.93
N ASP A 385 -19.09 3.48 -5.21
CA ASP A 385 -19.07 2.28 -4.39
C ASP A 385 -18.35 1.15 -5.14
N ASP A 386 -17.20 0.71 -4.62
CA ASP A 386 -16.34 -0.35 -5.20
C ASP A 386 -15.87 -0.02 -6.63
N GLY A 387 -15.09 1.05 -6.81
CA GLY A 387 -14.68 1.50 -8.15
C GLY A 387 -13.33 2.20 -8.23
N THR A 388 -12.99 2.71 -9.42
CA THR A 388 -11.81 3.56 -9.61
C THR A 388 -12.16 4.88 -10.30
N LEU A 389 -11.49 5.96 -9.87
CA LEU A 389 -11.60 7.30 -10.45
C LEU A 389 -10.21 7.83 -10.74
N VAL A 390 -9.82 7.83 -12.03
CA VAL A 390 -8.43 8.13 -12.42
C VAL A 390 -8.35 9.16 -13.53
N SER A 391 -7.62 10.25 -13.29
CA SER A 391 -7.10 11.09 -14.37
C SER A 391 -5.64 10.71 -14.62
N GLU A 392 -5.28 10.35 -15.84
CA GLU A 392 -3.90 9.96 -16.15
C GLU A 392 -2.92 11.12 -16.13
N ARG A 393 -3.38 12.34 -16.43
CA ARG A 393 -2.50 13.47 -16.76
C ARG A 393 -2.84 14.76 -16.01
N HIS A 394 -3.92 14.78 -15.25
CA HIS A 394 -4.41 15.96 -14.54
C HIS A 394 -4.94 15.57 -13.15
N GLY A 395 -5.63 16.50 -12.47
CA GLY A 395 -6.23 16.23 -11.16
C GLY A 395 -7.35 15.19 -11.24
N ALA A 396 -7.60 14.45 -10.16
CA ALA A 396 -8.68 13.46 -10.15
C ALA A 396 -10.05 14.15 -10.16
N ILE A 397 -10.25 15.13 -9.26
CA ILE A 397 -11.53 15.78 -9.03
C ILE A 397 -11.38 17.30 -9.06
N ASP A 398 -12.32 17.97 -9.72
CA ASP A 398 -12.52 19.42 -9.63
C ASP A 398 -13.89 19.71 -8.99
N ALA A 399 -13.97 20.61 -8.01
CA ALA A 399 -15.19 20.78 -7.24
C ALA A 399 -15.50 22.19 -6.72
N SER A 400 -16.79 22.51 -6.67
CA SER A 400 -17.38 23.61 -5.87
C SER A 400 -18.69 23.13 -5.24
N ASN A 401 -18.96 23.48 -3.98
CA ASN A 401 -20.22 23.14 -3.30
C ASN A 401 -20.66 21.67 -3.52
N ALA A 402 -19.75 20.73 -3.30
CA ALA A 402 -19.90 19.35 -3.74
C ALA A 402 -20.05 18.38 -2.56
N THR A 403 -20.75 17.28 -2.80
CA THR A 403 -20.72 16.09 -1.92
C THR A 403 -20.15 14.92 -2.69
N ILE A 404 -19.00 14.41 -2.24
CA ILE A 404 -18.26 13.32 -2.90
C ILE A 404 -18.05 12.20 -1.87
N THR A 405 -18.53 11.00 -2.19
CA THR A 405 -18.38 9.81 -1.35
C THR A 405 -17.67 8.72 -2.14
N LEU A 406 -16.56 8.21 -1.59
CA LEU A 406 -15.79 7.09 -2.10
C LEU A 406 -15.84 5.98 -1.04
N GLN A 407 -16.42 4.82 -1.39
CA GLN A 407 -16.65 3.75 -0.42
C GLN A 407 -16.28 2.36 -0.94
N ASN A 408 -16.13 1.41 -0.03
CA ASN A 408 -15.94 -0.02 -0.30
C ASN A 408 -14.74 -0.34 -1.20
N GLY A 409 -13.55 0.15 -0.84
CA GLY A 409 -12.33 -0.13 -1.60
C GLY A 409 -12.13 0.77 -2.82
N THR A 410 -12.89 1.86 -2.93
CA THR A 410 -12.78 2.79 -4.04
C THR A 410 -11.40 3.47 -4.06
N ARG A 411 -10.82 3.61 -5.26
CA ARG A 411 -9.52 4.27 -5.46
C ARG A 411 -9.62 5.53 -6.31
N ALA A 412 -9.10 6.67 -5.83
CA ALA A 412 -9.06 7.93 -6.57
C ALA A 412 -7.63 8.47 -6.74
N VAL A 413 -7.22 8.79 -7.98
CA VAL A 413 -5.84 9.24 -8.28
C VAL A 413 -5.82 10.29 -9.39
N GLY A 414 -5.09 11.38 -9.16
CA GLY A 414 -4.77 12.39 -10.18
C GLY A 414 -3.32 12.25 -10.66
N GLY A 415 -3.11 12.08 -11.96
CA GLY A 415 -1.80 11.86 -12.55
C GLY A 415 -0.84 13.05 -12.48
N ASN A 416 -1.33 14.25 -12.15
CA ASN A 416 -0.49 15.43 -11.86
C ASN A 416 -0.15 15.58 -10.37
N GLY A 417 -0.55 14.63 -9.51
CA GLY A 417 -0.36 14.69 -8.07
C GLY A 417 -1.45 15.47 -7.30
N THR A 418 -2.51 15.96 -7.96
CA THR A 418 -3.66 16.61 -7.31
C THR A 418 -4.84 15.63 -7.22
N LEU A 419 -5.30 15.35 -6.01
CA LEU A 419 -6.52 14.58 -5.78
C LEU A 419 -7.75 15.44 -6.04
N LEU A 420 -7.82 16.61 -5.39
CA LEU A 420 -8.99 17.47 -5.38
C LEU A 420 -8.57 18.92 -5.55
N SER A 421 -9.08 19.55 -6.61
CA SER A 421 -8.98 20.99 -6.84
C SER A 421 -10.31 21.66 -6.47
N VAL A 422 -10.25 22.71 -5.65
CA VAL A 422 -11.44 23.29 -5.01
C VAL A 422 -11.62 24.74 -5.42
N HIS A 423 -12.75 25.06 -6.03
CA HIS A 423 -13.21 26.42 -6.23
C HIS A 423 -13.92 26.88 -4.95
N ALA A 424 -13.19 27.57 -4.08
CA ALA A 424 -13.68 27.94 -2.76
C ALA A 424 -14.75 29.04 -2.85
N GLU A 425 -15.94 28.77 -2.31
CA GLU A 425 -17.06 29.72 -2.23
C GLU A 425 -17.53 29.87 -0.77
N SER A 426 -17.79 31.11 -0.35
CA SER A 426 -18.26 31.39 1.00
C SER A 426 -19.62 30.75 1.25
N GLY A 427 -19.71 29.89 2.28
CA GLY A 427 -20.94 29.19 2.65
C GLY A 427 -21.27 27.96 1.81
N ALA A 428 -20.40 27.55 0.89
CA ALA A 428 -20.63 26.43 -0.01
C ALA A 428 -19.49 25.39 0.11
N PRO A 429 -19.53 24.52 1.15
CA PRO A 429 -18.44 23.61 1.44
C PRO A 429 -18.34 22.47 0.41
N VAL A 430 -17.12 21.97 0.20
CA VAL A 430 -16.88 20.71 -0.51
C VAL A 430 -16.67 19.62 0.53
N ARG A 431 -17.47 18.55 0.48
CA ARG A 431 -17.37 17.41 1.39
C ARG A 431 -16.81 16.20 0.64
N LEU A 432 -15.68 15.68 1.12
CA LEU A 432 -15.05 14.46 0.62
C LEU A 432 -15.05 13.41 1.73
N ALA A 433 -15.76 12.31 1.52
CA ALA A 433 -15.79 11.17 2.43
C ALA A 433 -15.14 9.94 1.79
N LEU A 434 -14.16 9.36 2.48
CA LEU A 434 -13.57 8.06 2.16
C LEU A 434 -13.98 7.07 3.24
N ASP A 435 -14.62 5.99 2.85
CA ASP A 435 -15.15 4.99 3.79
C ASP A 435 -14.79 3.56 3.35
N THR A 436 -14.63 2.68 4.32
CA THR A 436 -14.53 1.23 4.16
C THR A 436 -13.41 0.84 3.20
N ARG A 437 -12.16 1.08 3.65
CA ARG A 437 -10.91 0.75 2.93
C ARG A 437 -10.74 1.48 1.60
N SER A 438 -11.30 2.66 1.46
CA SER A 438 -11.08 3.49 0.26
C SER A 438 -9.73 4.19 0.32
N ASP A 439 -9.13 4.41 -0.85
CA ASP A 439 -7.77 4.94 -1.01
C ASP A 439 -7.78 6.15 -1.95
N ALA A 440 -7.13 7.24 -1.55
CA ALA A 440 -6.95 8.40 -2.41
C ALA A 440 -5.53 8.94 -2.37
N GLU A 441 -5.03 9.29 -3.55
CA GLU A 441 -3.66 9.77 -3.75
C GLU A 441 -3.65 11.13 -4.44
N GLY A 442 -2.95 12.08 -3.83
CA GLY A 442 -2.74 13.43 -4.34
C GLY A 442 -3.14 14.52 -3.37
N ASP A 443 -2.70 15.74 -3.68
CA ASP A 443 -2.91 16.92 -2.86
C ASP A 443 -4.36 17.42 -2.95
N ILE A 444 -4.83 18.02 -1.86
CA ILE A 444 -6.11 18.75 -1.82
C ILE A 444 -5.77 20.23 -1.79
N VAL A 445 -6.09 20.95 -2.87
CA VAL A 445 -5.71 22.33 -3.09
C VAL A 445 -6.92 23.19 -3.42
N ASN A 446 -6.87 24.45 -3.04
CA ASN A 446 -7.80 25.43 -3.56
C ASN A 446 -7.26 26.01 -4.87
N HIS A 447 -8.17 26.30 -5.80
CA HIS A 447 -7.85 27.16 -6.93
C HIS A 447 -7.53 28.57 -6.42
N PRO A 448 -6.45 29.19 -6.91
CA PRO A 448 -6.17 30.58 -6.59
C PRO A 448 -7.30 31.48 -7.11
N THR A 449 -7.56 32.58 -6.41
CA THR A 449 -8.42 33.64 -6.94
C THR A 449 -7.75 34.32 -8.14
N ASP A 450 -8.54 34.99 -8.98
CA ASP A 450 -8.03 35.71 -10.16
C ASP A 450 -6.99 36.80 -9.81
N ASP A 451 -7.05 37.35 -8.59
CA ASP A 451 -6.10 38.35 -8.08
C ASP A 451 -4.90 37.75 -7.30
N GLY A 452 -4.83 36.41 -7.21
CA GLY A 452 -3.78 35.69 -6.51
C GLY A 452 -3.86 35.74 -4.98
N SER A 453 -4.95 36.27 -4.43
CA SER A 453 -5.19 36.25 -2.98
C SER A 453 -5.45 34.82 -2.45
N PRO A 454 -5.12 34.54 -1.18
CA PRO A 454 -5.40 33.24 -0.58
C PRO A 454 -6.90 33.01 -0.46
N THR A 455 -7.38 31.90 -1.01
CA THR A 455 -8.73 31.40 -0.76
C THR A 455 -8.83 30.76 0.63
N HIS A 456 -9.94 31.00 1.32
CA HIS A 456 -10.21 30.33 2.59
C HIS A 456 -10.43 28.82 2.41
N ALA A 457 -10.05 28.04 3.43
CA ALA A 457 -10.34 26.61 3.49
C ALA A 457 -11.85 26.37 3.63
N VAL A 458 -12.45 25.62 2.69
CA VAL A 458 -13.88 25.27 2.69
C VAL A 458 -14.15 23.77 2.58
N THR A 459 -13.09 22.95 2.55
CA THR A 459 -13.19 21.52 2.31
C THR A 459 -13.27 20.74 3.61
N ASP A 460 -14.26 19.86 3.73
CA ASP A 460 -14.41 18.94 4.84
C ASP A 460 -14.04 17.53 4.39
N VAL A 461 -13.09 16.91 5.07
CA VAL A 461 -12.58 15.58 4.73
C VAL A 461 -12.85 14.60 5.87
N THR A 462 -13.46 13.47 5.55
CA THR A 462 -13.68 12.37 6.49
C THR A 462 -13.03 11.09 5.96
N LEU A 463 -12.18 10.47 6.79
CA LEU A 463 -11.61 9.14 6.55
C LEU A 463 -12.16 8.18 7.61
N ALA A 464 -12.88 7.15 7.18
CA ALA A 464 -13.51 6.18 8.07
C ALA A 464 -13.19 4.73 7.68
N ASN A 465 -13.28 3.83 8.66
CA ASN A 465 -13.21 2.37 8.47
C ASN A 465 -12.01 1.90 7.63
N ALA A 466 -10.80 2.20 8.12
CA ALA A 466 -9.51 1.84 7.52
C ALA A 466 -9.28 2.44 6.12
N SER A 467 -9.79 3.65 5.88
CA SER A 467 -9.54 4.39 4.63
C SER A 467 -8.25 5.21 4.72
N GLU A 468 -7.63 5.43 3.57
CA GLU A 468 -6.33 6.08 3.47
C GLU A 468 -6.36 7.26 2.49
N TRP A 469 -5.66 8.35 2.86
CA TRP A 469 -5.35 9.45 1.95
C TRP A 469 -3.85 9.78 2.05
N ALA A 470 -3.17 9.91 0.91
CA ALA A 470 -1.79 10.37 0.84
C ALA A 470 -1.70 11.66 0.01
N GLY A 471 -1.29 12.76 0.64
CA GLY A 471 -1.23 14.08 0.01
C GLY A 471 -0.91 15.20 1.00
N ALA A 472 -0.62 16.38 0.46
CA ALA A 472 -0.50 17.63 1.19
C ALA A 472 -1.75 18.48 1.00
N THR A 473 -1.98 19.47 1.88
CA THR A 473 -3.11 20.39 1.72
C THR A 473 -2.90 21.74 2.39
N ASN A 474 -3.51 22.77 1.82
CA ASN A 474 -3.75 24.06 2.47
C ASN A 474 -5.24 24.47 2.38
N ALA A 475 -6.12 23.53 2.02
CA ALA A 475 -7.51 23.79 1.64
C ALA A 475 -8.53 23.14 2.59
N VAL A 476 -8.09 22.17 3.41
CA VAL A 476 -8.97 21.43 4.31
C VAL A 476 -9.30 22.26 5.55
N ARG A 477 -10.60 22.52 5.74
CA ARG A 477 -11.17 23.23 6.87
C ARG A 477 -11.37 22.31 8.07
N THR A 478 -11.90 21.11 7.86
CA THR A 478 -12.05 20.11 8.92
C THR A 478 -11.63 18.74 8.42
N LEU A 479 -10.81 18.05 9.20
CA LEU A 479 -10.38 16.69 8.93
C LEU A 479 -10.79 15.77 10.08
N SER A 480 -11.57 14.73 9.79
CA SER A 480 -11.89 13.68 10.77
C SER A 480 -11.37 12.33 10.31
N LEU A 481 -10.62 11.64 11.17
CA LEU A 481 -10.19 10.26 10.95
C LEU A 481 -10.79 9.38 12.04
N ASP A 482 -11.41 8.27 11.63
CA ASP A 482 -11.92 7.25 12.55
C ASP A 482 -11.51 5.82 12.14
N THR A 483 -11.56 4.91 13.12
CA THR A 483 -11.56 3.45 12.90
C THR A 483 -10.40 2.96 12.02
N ASN A 484 -9.17 3.09 12.51
CA ASN A 484 -7.93 2.68 11.84
C ASN A 484 -7.66 3.39 10.50
N SER A 485 -8.23 4.56 10.27
CA SER A 485 -7.95 5.34 9.06
C SER A 485 -6.61 6.06 9.13
N ARG A 486 -6.09 6.46 7.97
CA ARG A 486 -4.75 7.05 7.89
C ARG A 486 -4.66 8.21 6.90
N TRP A 487 -4.03 9.30 7.35
CA TRP A 487 -3.52 10.34 6.45
C TRP A 487 -1.99 10.27 6.41
N THR A 488 -1.43 10.17 5.20
CA THR A 488 0.01 10.30 4.95
C THR A 488 0.34 11.70 4.43
N VAL A 489 1.02 12.49 5.25
CA VAL A 489 1.40 13.89 4.96
C VAL A 489 2.65 13.89 4.06
N THR A 490 2.49 14.24 2.78
CA THR A 490 3.57 14.16 1.77
C THR A 490 4.39 15.44 1.65
N GLY A 491 3.86 16.58 2.13
CA GLY A 491 4.48 17.91 2.12
C GLY A 491 3.93 18.78 3.25
N ASP A 492 4.42 20.02 3.36
CA ASP A 492 3.89 20.98 4.35
C ASP A 492 2.39 21.15 4.16
N SER A 493 1.65 21.12 5.28
CA SER A 493 0.18 21.14 5.25
C SER A 493 -0.40 22.07 6.31
N SER A 494 -1.57 22.63 6.01
CA SER A 494 -2.38 23.43 6.91
C SER A 494 -3.82 22.93 6.88
N VAL A 495 -4.39 22.68 8.07
CA VAL A 495 -5.77 22.24 8.27
C VAL A 495 -6.44 23.15 9.29
N GLY A 496 -7.74 23.39 9.16
CA GLY A 496 -8.50 24.13 10.17
C GLY A 496 -8.58 23.37 11.50
N SER A 497 -9.45 22.36 11.60
CA SER A 497 -9.58 21.52 12.80
C SER A 497 -9.37 20.03 12.49
N ILE A 498 -8.84 19.28 13.45
CA ILE A 498 -8.59 17.83 13.34
C ILE A 498 -9.31 17.08 14.45
N ALA A 499 -10.05 16.03 14.08
CA ALA A 499 -10.54 14.99 14.99
C ALA A 499 -9.86 13.65 14.64
N LEU A 500 -8.98 13.15 15.52
CA LEU A 500 -8.17 11.96 15.31
C LEU A 500 -8.58 10.84 16.27
N ASN A 501 -9.49 9.96 15.84
CA ASN A 501 -10.04 8.90 16.68
C ASN A 501 -9.57 7.53 16.20
N ASP A 502 -8.86 6.77 17.05
CA ASP A 502 -8.44 5.39 16.76
C ASP A 502 -7.73 5.27 15.40
N SER A 503 -6.94 6.30 15.03
CA SER A 503 -6.44 6.53 13.66
C SER A 503 -5.06 7.19 13.67
N THR A 504 -4.43 7.28 12.49
CA THR A 504 -3.04 7.75 12.37
C THR A 504 -2.87 8.90 11.39
N ILE A 505 -2.16 9.96 11.82
CA ILE A 505 -1.53 10.92 10.92
C ILE A 505 -0.04 10.57 10.86
N ALA A 506 0.50 10.37 9.66
CA ALA A 506 1.89 9.99 9.48
C ALA A 506 2.57 10.88 8.44
N PHE A 507 3.69 11.50 8.79
CA PHE A 507 4.52 12.14 7.79
C PHE A 507 5.16 11.09 6.87
N GLY A 508 5.20 11.37 5.57
CA GLY A 508 5.78 10.46 4.58
C GLY A 508 7.27 10.22 4.84
N ALA A 509 7.70 8.96 4.77
CA ALA A 509 9.10 8.60 4.97
C ALA A 509 10.02 9.38 4.01
N PRO A 510 11.16 9.91 4.48
CA PRO A 510 12.14 10.52 3.59
C PRO A 510 12.62 9.53 2.53
N ALA A 511 12.90 10.03 1.32
CA ALA A 511 13.48 9.22 0.27
C ALA A 511 14.84 8.63 0.72
N ALA A 512 15.06 7.35 0.43
CA ALA A 512 16.30 6.67 0.82
C ALA A 512 17.53 7.38 0.22
N GLY A 513 18.53 7.66 1.07
CA GLY A 513 19.77 8.32 0.65
C GLY A 513 19.68 9.85 0.48
N VAL A 514 18.51 10.46 0.72
CA VAL A 514 18.34 11.92 0.73
C VAL A 514 18.33 12.42 2.17
N SER A 515 19.02 13.53 2.43
CA SER A 515 18.93 14.20 3.74
C SER A 515 17.47 14.54 4.05
N PRO A 516 16.93 14.13 5.21
CA PRO A 516 15.54 14.40 5.55
C PRO A 516 15.28 15.90 5.53
N THR A 517 14.27 16.33 4.78
CA THR A 517 13.71 17.69 4.89
C THR A 517 12.47 17.57 5.77
N PRO A 518 12.50 18.14 6.99
CA PRO A 518 11.36 18.12 7.87
C PRO A 518 10.15 18.81 7.26
N ARG A 519 8.97 18.31 7.59
CA ARG A 519 7.68 18.87 7.18
C ARG A 519 6.90 19.38 8.37
N THR A 520 6.00 20.32 8.11
CA THR A 520 5.14 20.91 9.14
C THR A 520 3.68 20.66 8.82
N LEU A 521 2.91 20.23 9.82
CA LEU A 521 1.45 20.24 9.82
C LEU A 521 0.98 21.37 10.74
N VAL A 522 0.36 22.40 10.18
CA VAL A 522 -0.27 23.50 10.92
C VAL A 522 -1.75 23.21 11.11
N VAL A 523 -2.24 23.33 12.34
CA VAL A 523 -3.66 23.23 12.70
C VAL A 523 -4.10 24.58 13.24
N THR A 524 -4.93 25.31 12.48
CA THR A 524 -5.33 26.69 12.83
C THR A 524 -6.54 26.79 13.75
N GLY A 525 -7.10 25.65 14.14
CA GLY A 525 -8.20 25.46 15.07
C GLY A 525 -7.90 24.32 16.03
N ASP A 526 -8.93 23.64 16.51
CA ASP A 526 -8.74 22.59 17.53
C ASP A 526 -8.19 21.27 16.96
N TYR A 527 -7.28 20.66 17.72
CA TYR A 527 -6.79 19.30 17.51
C TYR A 527 -7.31 18.42 18.65
N ALA A 528 -8.24 17.52 18.36
CA ALA A 528 -8.80 16.62 19.36
C ALA A 528 -8.52 15.17 18.97
N ALA A 529 -7.93 14.40 19.88
CA ALA A 529 -7.59 13.00 19.62
C ALA A 529 -8.15 12.05 20.68
N ARG A 530 -8.57 10.86 20.24
CA ARG A 530 -8.88 9.74 21.12
C ARG A 530 -8.13 8.52 20.62
N ASN A 531 -7.11 8.09 21.35
CA ASN A 531 -6.26 6.96 20.92
C ASN A 531 -5.68 7.20 19.50
N GLY A 532 -5.30 8.46 19.23
CA GLY A 532 -4.73 8.87 17.95
C GLY A 532 -3.23 8.60 17.90
N LYS A 533 -2.65 8.50 16.70
CA LYS A 533 -1.20 8.39 16.51
C LYS A 533 -0.67 9.47 15.58
N LEU A 534 0.47 10.05 15.95
CA LEU A 534 1.23 10.99 15.14
C LEU A 534 2.62 10.43 14.86
N VAL A 535 2.90 10.08 13.60
CA VAL A 535 4.21 9.53 13.19
C VAL A 535 5.09 10.64 12.62
N LEU A 536 6.21 10.94 13.31
CA LEU A 536 7.17 11.98 12.97
C LEU A 536 8.51 11.37 12.58
N HIS A 537 9.21 11.99 11.63
CA HIS A 537 10.60 11.67 11.31
C HIS A 537 11.55 12.67 11.96
N THR A 538 12.46 12.16 12.79
CA THR A 538 13.36 13.00 13.61
C THR A 538 14.80 12.50 13.54
N THR A 539 15.73 13.44 13.34
CA THR A 539 17.16 13.21 13.60
C THR A 539 17.41 13.40 15.09
N LEU A 540 17.97 12.42 15.79
CA LEU A 540 18.17 12.53 17.25
C LEU A 540 19.57 13.05 17.60
N LYS A 541 19.68 14.34 17.93
CA LYS A 541 20.89 15.02 18.42
C LYS A 541 20.55 16.01 19.55
N ASP A 542 20.90 17.29 19.40
CA ASP A 542 20.64 18.38 20.34
C ASP A 542 19.36 19.14 19.94
N ASP A 543 19.11 20.30 20.56
CA ASP A 543 17.93 21.14 20.36
C ASP A 543 17.72 21.56 18.88
N ALA A 544 18.78 21.59 18.06
CA ALA A 544 18.72 21.98 16.65
C ALA A 544 18.38 20.80 15.70
N SER A 545 17.97 19.67 16.26
CA SER A 545 17.61 18.46 15.52
C SER A 545 16.51 18.70 14.48
N PRO A 546 16.75 18.37 13.19
CA PRO A 546 15.71 18.36 12.17
C PRO A 546 14.61 17.36 12.53
N THR A 547 13.35 17.83 12.59
CA THR A 547 12.19 17.01 12.95
C THR A 547 10.95 17.49 12.25
N ASP A 548 10.14 16.55 11.75
CA ASP A 548 8.75 16.84 11.40
C ASP A 548 8.04 17.45 12.63
N ARG A 549 7.06 18.33 12.39
CA ARG A 549 6.42 19.10 13.45
C ARG A 549 4.91 19.24 13.27
N LEU A 550 4.19 19.10 14.38
CA LEU A 550 2.81 19.56 14.51
C LEU A 550 2.80 20.96 15.13
N VAL A 551 2.10 21.90 14.49
CA VAL A 551 1.94 23.27 14.98
C VAL A 551 0.47 23.52 15.29
N ILE A 552 0.16 23.92 16.51
CA ILE A 552 -1.18 24.33 16.95
C ILE A 552 -1.22 25.85 16.94
N ASP A 553 -1.93 26.43 15.98
CA ASP A 553 -1.92 27.86 15.69
C ASP A 553 -3.24 28.51 16.11
N GLY A 554 -3.29 29.10 17.31
CA GLY A 554 -4.47 29.76 17.87
C GLY A 554 -5.57 28.85 18.43
N GLY A 555 -5.50 27.54 18.22
CA GLY A 555 -6.46 26.55 18.72
C GLY A 555 -6.02 25.80 19.99
N HIS A 556 -6.77 24.76 20.35
CA HIS A 556 -6.48 23.92 21.51
C HIS A 556 -6.23 22.46 21.12
N ALA A 557 -5.13 21.87 21.60
CA ALA A 557 -4.85 20.44 21.47
C ALA A 557 -5.27 19.67 22.72
N SER A 558 -6.16 18.69 22.57
CA SER A 558 -6.75 17.91 23.67
C SER A 558 -6.81 16.41 23.38
N GLY A 559 -7.06 15.63 24.44
CA GLY A 559 -7.27 14.19 24.35
C GLY A 559 -5.99 13.37 24.55
N ASP A 560 -5.79 12.32 23.75
CA ASP A 560 -4.63 11.41 23.82
C ASP A 560 -4.11 11.03 22.43
N THR A 561 -2.88 11.49 22.13
CA THR A 561 -2.12 11.14 20.92
C THR A 561 -0.81 10.47 21.29
N GLY A 562 -0.59 9.25 20.80
CA GLY A 562 0.72 8.61 20.82
C GLY A 562 1.64 9.16 19.72
N ILE A 563 2.71 9.84 20.11
CA ILE A 563 3.78 10.29 19.20
C ILE A 563 4.71 9.10 18.92
N VAL A 564 4.81 8.73 17.65
CA VAL A 564 5.74 7.70 17.14
C VAL A 564 6.90 8.40 16.45
N VAL A 565 8.08 8.31 17.03
CA VAL A 565 9.29 8.91 16.46
C VAL A 565 10.04 7.88 15.62
N LYS A 566 10.19 8.16 14.33
CA LYS A 566 10.99 7.39 13.38
C LYS A 566 12.34 8.06 13.16
N ARG A 567 13.42 7.33 13.49
CA ARG A 567 14.76 7.90 13.51
C ARG A 567 15.31 7.99 12.09
N THR A 568 15.60 9.21 11.64
CA THR A 568 16.21 9.46 10.32
C THR A 568 17.71 9.67 10.36
N GLY A 569 18.30 9.65 11.56
CA GLY A 569 19.73 9.81 11.77
C GLY A 569 20.04 10.37 13.16
N GLY A 570 21.18 11.03 13.26
CA GLY A 570 21.68 11.61 14.50
C GLY A 570 22.50 10.64 15.32
N ASP A 571 23.35 11.16 16.19
CA ASP A 571 24.28 10.36 17.00
C ASP A 571 23.85 10.26 18.46
N GLY A 572 22.75 10.91 18.84
CA GLY A 572 22.47 11.20 20.25
C GLY A 572 23.39 12.30 20.79
N ALA A 573 22.80 13.25 21.50
CA ALA A 573 23.48 14.36 22.18
C ALA A 573 22.61 14.86 23.34
N PRO A 574 23.19 15.54 24.34
CA PRO A 574 22.37 16.20 25.35
C PRO A 574 21.59 17.37 24.73
N THR A 575 20.43 17.65 25.31
CA THR A 575 19.56 18.79 24.99
C THR A 575 19.66 19.83 26.10
N THR A 576 19.48 21.10 25.76
CA THR A 576 19.35 22.18 26.77
C THR A 576 17.88 22.50 26.99
N ILE A 577 17.11 22.71 25.92
CA ILE A 577 15.66 22.93 25.96
C ILE A 577 14.89 21.68 25.55
N GLY A 578 15.37 20.97 24.51
CA GLY A 578 14.73 19.82 23.88
C GLY A 578 14.47 19.99 22.38
N ILE A 579 14.19 18.89 21.70
CA ILE A 579 13.84 18.83 20.26
C ILE A 579 12.32 19.08 20.11
N PRO A 580 11.88 20.17 19.45
CA PRO A 580 10.46 20.56 19.41
C PRO A 580 9.64 19.71 18.43
N LEU A 581 8.75 18.86 18.96
CA LEU A 581 7.86 17.99 18.16
C LEU A 581 6.48 18.61 17.96
N VAL A 582 5.95 19.27 18.99
CA VAL A 582 4.69 20.03 18.93
C VAL A 582 4.97 21.45 19.39
N GLU A 583 4.56 22.42 18.57
CA GLU A 583 4.76 23.84 18.79
C GLU A 583 3.40 24.55 18.82
N THR A 584 3.25 25.53 19.70
CA THR A 584 2.08 26.39 19.79
C THR A 584 2.40 27.79 19.26
N ARG A 585 1.46 28.37 18.50
CA ARG A 585 1.57 29.72 17.94
C ARG A 585 0.29 30.51 18.15
N ASN A 586 0.41 31.83 18.11
CA ASN A 586 -0.71 32.78 18.16
C ASN A 586 -1.76 32.51 19.25
N GLY A 587 -1.32 32.10 20.44
CA GLY A 587 -2.20 31.80 21.58
C GLY A 587 -2.72 30.36 21.63
N GLY A 588 -2.19 29.45 20.81
CA GLY A 588 -2.49 28.03 20.88
C GLY A 588 -2.11 27.42 22.24
N THR A 589 -2.84 26.37 22.65
CA THR A 589 -2.65 25.70 23.94
C THR A 589 -2.72 24.18 23.79
N THR A 590 -2.15 23.43 24.75
CA THR A 590 -2.18 21.96 24.78
C THR A 590 -2.54 21.43 26.16
N ASP A 591 -3.40 20.42 26.25
CA ASP A 591 -3.62 19.69 27.51
C ASP A 591 -2.35 18.93 27.93
N ALA A 592 -2.15 18.77 29.24
CA ALA A 592 -1.02 17.99 29.77
C ALA A 592 -1.06 16.50 29.40
N THR A 593 -2.19 15.98 28.94
CA THR A 593 -2.36 14.59 28.47
C THR A 593 -2.42 14.47 26.95
N ALA A 594 -2.39 15.59 26.21
CA ALA A 594 -2.63 15.60 24.76
C ALA A 594 -1.67 14.69 23.99
N PHE A 595 -0.43 14.55 24.47
CA PHE A 595 0.61 13.78 23.81
C PHE A 595 1.37 12.86 24.77
N THR A 596 1.59 11.63 24.33
CA THR A 596 2.44 10.63 25.00
C THR A 596 3.44 10.06 24.00
N LEU A 597 4.55 9.50 24.49
CA LEU A 597 5.50 8.81 23.62
C LEU A 597 5.05 7.36 23.41
N ASP A 598 4.85 6.96 22.15
CA ASP A 598 4.35 5.63 21.79
C ASP A 598 5.48 4.59 21.64
N ALA A 599 5.19 3.35 22.06
CA ALA A 599 6.14 2.24 22.05
C ALA A 599 6.57 1.77 20.65
N ALA A 600 5.86 2.18 19.60
CA ALA A 600 6.22 1.94 18.21
C ALA A 600 7.37 2.85 17.71
N SER A 601 7.86 3.76 18.54
CA SER A 601 9.01 4.62 18.24
C SER A 601 10.31 3.82 18.12
N ASP A 602 11.22 4.27 17.27
CA ASP A 602 12.54 3.65 17.14
C ASP A 602 13.38 3.94 18.39
N GLY A 603 14.08 2.93 18.92
CA GLY A 603 14.85 3.05 20.15
C GLY A 603 14.02 3.11 21.44
N TYR A 604 12.72 2.83 21.40
CA TYR A 604 11.86 2.87 22.59
C TYR A 604 12.31 1.88 23.68
N ARG A 605 12.49 2.39 24.91
CA ARG A 605 12.86 1.62 26.10
C ARG A 605 11.62 1.22 26.89
N ASN A 606 11.32 -0.08 26.84
CA ASN A 606 10.19 -0.67 27.55
C ASN A 606 10.30 -0.46 29.07
N GLY A 607 9.22 0.03 29.67
CA GLY A 607 9.12 0.32 31.10
C GLY A 607 9.71 1.66 31.55
N PHE A 608 10.36 2.41 30.64
CA PHE A 608 10.90 3.75 30.92
C PHE A 608 10.18 4.85 30.15
N GLY A 609 9.59 4.58 28.97
CA GLY A 609 8.96 5.63 28.18
C GLY A 609 9.97 6.63 27.61
N THR A 610 11.15 6.14 27.22
CA THR A 610 12.25 6.92 26.66
C THR A 610 12.68 6.37 25.30
N LEU A 611 13.33 7.18 24.47
CA LEU A 611 13.98 6.77 23.23
C LEU A 611 15.49 6.76 23.40
N SER A 612 16.14 5.64 23.08
CA SER A 612 17.59 5.53 23.10
C SER A 612 18.21 5.82 21.73
N ALA A 613 19.18 6.74 21.68
CA ALA A 613 19.96 7.05 20.50
C ALA A 613 21.43 7.33 20.87
N GLY A 614 22.38 6.58 20.31
CA GLY A 614 23.81 6.74 20.62
C GLY A 614 24.17 6.53 22.10
N GLY A 615 23.28 5.85 22.84
CA GLY A 615 23.32 5.66 24.28
C GLY A 615 23.05 6.92 25.11
N TYR A 616 22.40 7.92 24.51
CA TYR A 616 21.58 8.91 25.19
C TYR A 616 20.13 8.42 25.22
N ASP A 617 19.41 8.74 26.29
CA ASP A 617 17.97 8.50 26.38
C ASP A 617 17.22 9.85 26.35
N TYR A 618 16.13 9.91 25.59
CA TYR A 618 15.24 11.06 25.46
C TYR A 618 13.87 10.75 26.01
N MET A 619 13.21 11.70 26.68
CA MET A 619 11.82 11.59 27.12
C MET A 619 10.99 12.72 26.55
N LEU A 620 9.70 12.47 26.33
CA LEU A 620 8.76 13.51 25.94
C LEU A 620 8.38 14.36 27.15
N LYS A 621 8.50 15.69 27.04
CA LYS A 621 8.20 16.63 28.12
C LYS A 621 7.53 17.91 27.59
N ARG A 622 6.35 18.21 28.12
CA ARG A 622 5.66 19.49 27.92
C ARG A 622 6.43 20.62 28.60
N GLY A 623 6.61 21.75 27.92
CA GLY A 623 7.44 22.87 28.39
C GLY A 623 8.94 22.69 28.17
N GLY A 624 9.41 21.49 27.79
CA GLY A 624 10.83 21.17 27.72
C GLY A 624 11.57 21.43 29.04
N ASP A 625 12.85 21.75 28.95
CA ASP A 625 13.69 22.18 30.09
C ASP A 625 13.84 23.71 30.10
N GLY A 626 12.71 24.42 30.20
CA GLY A 626 12.65 25.88 30.18
C GLY A 626 12.24 26.49 28.84
N GLY A 627 11.60 25.69 27.97
CA GLY A 627 10.99 26.14 26.72
C GLY A 627 9.59 26.73 26.94
N GLN A 628 8.82 26.83 25.85
CA GLN A 628 7.45 27.34 25.90
C GLN A 628 6.52 26.36 26.61
N ALA A 629 5.74 26.85 27.58
CA ALA A 629 4.97 26.01 28.50
C ALA A 629 4.00 25.04 27.79
N GLU A 630 3.43 25.45 26.66
CA GLU A 630 2.42 24.71 25.89
C GLU A 630 3.02 23.77 24.82
N ASP A 631 4.33 23.87 24.57
CA ASP A 631 5.02 23.07 23.54
C ASP A 631 5.49 21.72 24.10
N TRP A 632 5.74 20.77 23.21
CA TRP A 632 6.21 19.43 23.56
C TRP A 632 7.55 19.10 22.90
N TYR A 633 8.51 18.71 23.73
CA TYR A 633 9.89 18.47 23.32
C TYR A 633 10.35 17.06 23.67
N LEU A 634 11.25 16.49 22.87
CA LEU A 634 12.13 15.42 23.35
C LEU A 634 13.30 16.04 24.11
N VAL A 635 13.37 15.81 25.41
CA VAL A 635 14.46 16.26 26.28
C VAL A 635 15.33 15.10 26.71
N SER A 636 16.57 15.38 27.12
CA SER A 636 17.45 14.39 27.75
C SER A 636 16.77 13.80 28.98
N ALA A 637 16.75 12.46 29.08
CA ALA A 637 16.11 11.73 30.17
C ALA A 637 16.95 11.79 31.46
N ALA A 638 17.09 12.98 32.04
CA ALA A 638 17.78 13.22 33.31
C ALA A 638 16.76 13.51 34.43
N LYS A 639 17.17 13.26 35.68
CA LYS A 639 16.38 13.65 36.85
C LYS A 639 16.22 15.19 36.85
N PRO A 640 15.00 15.74 36.94
CA PRO A 640 14.79 17.17 37.06
C PRO A 640 15.54 17.74 38.27
N GLN A 641 16.30 18.83 38.08
CA GLN A 641 16.91 19.54 39.19
C GLN A 641 15.82 20.35 39.96
N PRO A 642 15.87 20.42 41.30
CA PRO A 642 14.97 21.27 42.06
C PRO A 642 15.13 22.73 41.62
N PRO A 643 14.06 23.54 41.56
CA PRO A 643 14.19 24.96 41.31
C PRO A 643 15.07 25.59 42.39
N VAL A 644 16.14 26.27 41.97
CA VAL A 644 16.99 27.06 42.88
C VAL A 644 16.18 28.29 43.33
N PRO A 645 16.12 28.63 44.63
CA PRO A 645 15.50 29.86 45.09
C PRO A 645 16.15 31.08 44.42
N PRO A 646 15.41 32.18 44.14
CA PRO A 646 15.99 33.34 43.46
C PRO A 646 17.04 34.02 44.36
N ASP A 647 18.31 33.91 44.00
CA ASP A 647 19.39 34.75 44.52
C ASP A 647 19.50 36.07 43.70
N PRO A 648 20.02 37.16 44.29
CA PRO A 648 20.11 38.48 43.66
C PRO A 648 20.99 38.48 42.40
N PRO A 649 20.81 39.45 41.48
CA PRO A 649 21.20 39.30 40.08
C PRO A 649 22.72 39.24 39.90
N VAL A 650 23.23 38.10 39.45
CA VAL A 650 24.61 37.94 38.98
C VAL A 650 24.59 37.20 37.64
N GLY A 651 24.79 37.95 36.55
CA GLY A 651 25.21 37.47 35.23
C GLY A 651 24.29 36.46 34.51
N PRO A 652 24.43 36.29 33.18
CA PRO A 652 23.77 35.19 32.49
C PRO A 652 24.40 33.87 32.97
N GLU A 653 23.66 33.11 33.76
CA GLU A 653 24.05 31.77 34.18
C GLU A 653 23.84 30.80 33.00
N GLU A 654 24.94 30.22 32.54
CA GLU A 654 24.97 29.26 31.44
C GLU A 654 24.24 27.98 31.89
N ILE A 655 23.06 27.69 31.32
CA ILE A 655 22.33 26.44 31.56
C ILE A 655 23.19 25.30 30.98
N LYS A 656 23.94 24.61 31.86
CA LYS A 656 24.80 23.51 31.45
C LYS A 656 23.95 22.27 31.16
N PRO A 657 24.13 21.61 30.01
CA PRO A 657 23.41 20.38 29.70
C PRO A 657 23.64 19.32 30.80
N PRO A 658 22.62 18.49 31.11
CA PRO A 658 22.76 17.48 32.14
C PRO A 658 23.90 16.50 31.80
N PRO A 659 24.61 15.98 32.81
CA PRO A 659 25.69 15.01 32.59
C PRO A 659 25.15 13.77 31.87
N ARG A 660 25.92 13.27 30.91
CA ARG A 660 25.59 12.09 30.10
C ARG A 660 25.24 10.89 30.99
N VAL A 661 23.97 10.49 30.96
CA VAL A 661 23.54 9.24 31.58
C VAL A 661 23.78 8.11 30.58
N ALA A 662 24.74 7.23 30.88
CA ALA A 662 25.09 6.14 29.98
C ALA A 662 24.04 5.02 30.03
N ALA A 663 23.60 4.57 28.85
CA ALA A 663 22.74 3.39 28.71
C ALA A 663 23.46 2.08 29.10
N PRO A 664 22.75 1.03 29.54
CA PRO A 664 23.35 -0.24 29.95
C PRO A 664 23.79 -1.14 28.77
N GLU A 665 23.25 -0.96 27.56
CA GLU A 665 23.52 -1.84 26.41
C GLU A 665 25.00 -1.90 25.99
N PRO A 666 25.75 -0.79 25.91
CA PRO A 666 27.19 -0.82 25.63
C PRO A 666 28.00 -1.72 26.56
N ASP A 667 27.65 -1.78 27.85
CA ASP A 667 28.33 -2.67 28.80
C ASP A 667 28.07 -4.15 28.46
N ALA A 668 26.87 -4.51 27.99
CA ALA A 668 26.55 -5.89 27.60
C ALA A 668 27.28 -6.34 26.31
N TYR A 669 27.45 -5.44 25.33
CA TYR A 669 28.29 -5.71 24.16
C TYR A 669 29.75 -5.95 24.56
N LEU A 670 30.30 -5.09 25.42
CA LEU A 670 31.68 -5.21 25.88
C LEU A 670 31.89 -6.43 26.78
N ALA A 671 30.91 -6.81 27.60
CA ALA A 671 30.94 -8.02 28.41
C ALA A 671 30.88 -9.30 27.55
N ASN A 672 30.14 -9.30 26.43
CA ASN A 672 30.18 -10.40 25.45
C ASN A 672 31.57 -10.51 24.80
N ALA A 673 32.17 -9.37 24.41
CA ALA A 673 33.51 -9.34 23.83
C ALA A 673 34.60 -9.82 24.81
N ASP A 674 34.52 -9.40 26.08
CA ASP A 674 35.40 -9.89 27.15
C ASP A 674 35.25 -11.39 27.35
N ALA A 675 34.02 -11.86 27.51
CA ALA A 675 33.72 -13.28 27.67
C ALA A 675 34.26 -14.12 26.51
N ALA A 676 34.05 -13.70 25.26
CA ALA A 676 34.58 -14.40 24.09
C ALA A 676 36.12 -14.48 24.11
N SER A 677 36.79 -13.36 24.44
CA SER A 677 38.25 -13.24 24.44
C SER A 677 38.91 -14.07 25.55
N MET A 678 38.23 -14.26 26.67
CA MET A 678 38.73 -15.03 27.82
C MET A 678 38.35 -16.51 27.76
N MET A 679 37.32 -16.89 26.99
CA MET A 679 36.68 -18.22 27.06
C MET A 679 37.64 -19.38 26.79
N ALA A 680 38.55 -19.21 25.84
CA ALA A 680 39.50 -20.25 25.41
C ALA A 680 40.73 -20.35 26.33
N ILE A 681 40.95 -19.38 27.21
CA ILE A 681 42.17 -19.29 28.02
C ILE A 681 42.18 -20.43 29.05
N HIS A 682 43.28 -21.18 29.05
CA HIS A 682 43.51 -22.28 29.98
C HIS A 682 45.00 -22.51 30.22
N THR A 683 45.32 -23.17 31.33
CA THR A 683 46.68 -23.57 31.70
C THR A 683 46.95 -25.03 31.37
N LEU A 684 48.22 -25.43 31.33
CA LEU A 684 48.61 -26.83 31.14
C LEU A 684 47.88 -27.73 32.15
N HIS A 685 47.87 -27.38 33.44
CA HIS A 685 47.25 -28.21 34.50
C HIS A 685 45.73 -28.24 34.50
N GLN A 686 45.08 -27.43 33.67
CA GLN A 686 43.64 -27.57 33.42
C GLN A 686 43.34 -28.59 32.30
N ARG A 687 44.35 -28.97 31.52
CA ARG A 687 44.28 -29.94 30.41
C ARG A 687 44.96 -31.26 30.75
N GLU A 688 46.16 -31.19 31.31
CA GLU A 688 47.02 -32.30 31.65
C GLU A 688 47.04 -32.52 33.16
N ASP A 689 47.17 -33.78 33.56
CA ASP A 689 47.48 -34.12 34.94
C ASP A 689 48.53 -35.24 34.98
N ALA A 690 49.79 -34.82 35.13
CA ALA A 690 50.99 -35.65 35.08
C ALA A 690 50.94 -36.79 36.12
N SER A 691 50.97 -38.05 35.67
CA SER A 691 50.93 -39.25 36.53
C SER A 691 52.25 -40.00 36.50
N LEU A 692 52.65 -40.61 37.62
CA LEU A 692 53.79 -41.53 37.62
C LEU A 692 53.35 -42.87 37.07
N ARG A 693 53.69 -43.17 35.82
CA ARG A 693 53.81 -44.58 35.42
C ARG A 693 55.28 -44.97 35.54
N THR A 694 55.66 -45.42 36.75
CA THR A 694 56.82 -46.27 36.93
C THR A 694 56.46 -47.68 36.49
N GLY A 695 56.80 -48.03 35.24
CA GLY A 695 56.80 -49.41 34.76
C GLY A 695 56.02 -49.65 33.47
N THR A 696 56.71 -49.51 32.33
CA THR A 696 56.98 -50.55 31.34
C THR A 696 57.41 -49.89 30.03
N THR A 697 58.58 -50.31 29.54
CA THR A 697 59.02 -50.10 28.17
C THR A 697 58.02 -50.73 27.21
N ALA A 698 57.15 -49.92 26.61
CA ALA A 698 56.51 -50.23 25.33
C ALA A 698 56.97 -49.19 24.30
N PRO A 699 57.88 -49.53 23.38
CA PRO A 699 58.28 -48.66 22.28
C PRO A 699 57.20 -48.74 21.19
N GLY A 700 56.11 -48.01 21.36
CA GLY A 700 55.07 -47.86 20.35
C GLY A 700 54.72 -46.38 20.18
N PRO A 701 54.55 -45.86 18.94
CA PRO A 701 54.24 -44.45 18.67
C PRO A 701 52.83 -43.98 19.14
N LEU A 702 52.10 -44.79 19.91
CA LEU A 702 50.70 -44.57 20.30
C LEU A 702 50.55 -44.68 21.83
N ASP A 703 51.13 -43.73 22.58
CA ASP A 703 50.77 -43.44 23.99
C ASP A 703 49.79 -42.26 23.96
N GLY A 704 48.51 -42.58 23.72
CA GLY A 704 47.46 -41.63 23.46
C GLY A 704 46.61 -41.35 24.69
N ALA A 705 46.04 -40.15 24.76
CA ALA A 705 45.09 -39.82 25.80
C ALA A 705 43.99 -38.92 25.28
N VAL A 706 42.77 -39.14 25.77
CA VAL A 706 41.66 -38.21 25.61
C VAL A 706 41.36 -37.57 26.94
N TRP A 707 41.06 -36.27 26.92
CA TRP A 707 40.71 -35.51 28.10
C TRP A 707 39.47 -34.67 27.82
N LEU A 708 38.72 -34.45 28.89
CA LEU A 708 37.51 -33.65 28.91
C LEU A 708 37.53 -32.81 30.18
N ARG A 709 37.24 -31.51 30.07
CA ARG A 709 36.93 -30.64 31.20
C ARG A 709 35.59 -29.95 31.00
N ALA A 710 34.86 -29.80 32.09
CA ALA A 710 33.68 -28.97 32.19
C ALA A 710 33.94 -27.91 33.27
N GLU A 711 33.57 -26.67 32.99
CA GLU A 711 33.78 -25.55 33.90
C GLU A 711 32.51 -24.69 33.96
N GLY A 712 32.18 -24.24 35.17
CA GLY A 712 31.18 -23.22 35.43
C GLY A 712 31.81 -22.04 36.14
N GLN A 713 31.43 -20.83 35.75
CA GLN A 713 31.93 -19.60 36.36
C GLN A 713 30.80 -18.60 36.67
N MET A 714 30.96 -17.87 37.77
CA MET A 714 30.14 -16.72 38.12
C MET A 714 31.03 -15.48 38.22
N THR A 715 30.68 -14.42 37.50
CA THR A 715 31.43 -13.16 37.44
C THR A 715 30.59 -12.05 38.06
N SER A 716 31.20 -11.20 38.89
CA SER A 716 30.56 -10.00 39.45
C SER A 716 31.51 -8.82 39.35
N MET A 717 31.01 -7.70 38.85
CA MET A 717 31.72 -6.42 38.74
C MET A 717 30.78 -5.27 39.11
N SER A 718 31.26 -4.32 39.91
CA SER A 718 30.50 -3.12 40.28
C SER A 718 31.39 -1.87 40.24
N GLY A 719 30.83 -0.68 40.41
CA GLY A 719 31.59 0.58 40.46
C GLY A 719 31.30 1.51 39.28
N GLY A 720 31.37 2.84 39.48
CA GLY A 720 31.11 3.83 38.43
C GLY A 720 29.66 3.89 37.94
N ASN A 721 28.68 3.73 38.84
CA ASN A 721 27.23 3.66 38.55
C ASN A 721 26.84 2.56 37.55
N ARG A 722 27.54 1.43 37.58
CA ARG A 722 27.18 0.21 36.86
C ARG A 722 27.32 -1.01 37.77
N SER A 723 26.56 -2.05 37.44
CA SER A 723 26.73 -3.40 37.97
C SER A 723 26.67 -4.37 36.81
N VAL A 724 27.63 -5.28 36.73
CA VAL A 724 27.70 -6.32 35.70
C VAL A 724 27.87 -7.66 36.38
N SER A 725 26.94 -8.57 36.13
CA SER A 725 26.99 -9.94 36.63
C SER A 725 26.96 -10.91 35.46
N GLY A 726 27.51 -12.11 35.62
CA GLY A 726 27.52 -13.09 34.55
C GLY A 726 27.69 -14.52 35.01
N ASN A 727 27.19 -15.44 34.20
CA ASN A 727 27.26 -16.88 34.39
C ASN A 727 27.81 -17.51 33.12
N GLY A 728 28.97 -18.15 33.23
CA GLY A 728 29.65 -18.85 32.15
C GLY A 728 29.67 -20.36 32.35
N ARG A 729 29.67 -21.09 31.25
CA ARG A 729 29.86 -22.54 31.22
C ARG A 729 30.62 -22.94 29.96
N LEU A 730 31.52 -23.91 30.09
CA LEU A 730 32.20 -24.49 28.94
C LEU A 730 32.39 -26.00 29.08
N ILE A 731 32.51 -26.65 27.93
CA ILE A 731 32.98 -28.01 27.76
C ILE A 731 34.17 -27.94 26.81
N HIS A 732 35.30 -28.48 27.23
CA HIS A 732 36.55 -28.45 26.48
C HIS A 732 37.16 -29.84 26.47
N ALA A 733 37.45 -30.37 25.29
CA ALA A 733 37.97 -31.71 25.11
C ALA A 733 39.13 -31.71 24.14
N GLY A 734 40.00 -32.70 24.25
CA GLY A 734 41.09 -32.89 23.31
C GLY A 734 41.70 -34.27 23.39
N ALA A 735 42.62 -34.52 22.46
CA ALA A 735 43.33 -35.77 22.34
C ALA A 735 44.82 -35.53 22.08
N ASP A 736 45.66 -36.24 22.83
CA ASP A 736 47.10 -36.36 22.56
C ASP A 736 47.26 -37.28 21.34
N LEU A 737 47.77 -36.74 20.23
CA LEU A 737 47.86 -37.43 18.93
C LEU A 737 49.25 -38.02 18.68
N PHE A 738 50.29 -37.29 19.06
CA PHE A 738 51.67 -37.68 18.84
C PHE A 738 52.53 -37.47 20.08
N ARG A 739 53.48 -38.38 20.29
CA ARG A 739 54.52 -38.27 21.32
C ARG A 739 55.88 -38.53 20.69
N PHE A 740 56.83 -37.65 21.00
CA PHE A 740 58.22 -37.73 20.55
C PHE A 740 59.15 -37.74 21.77
N ASP A 741 60.22 -38.54 21.73
CA ASP A 741 61.33 -38.42 22.67
C ASP A 741 62.23 -37.26 22.21
N ASP A 742 62.75 -36.46 23.13
CA ASP A 742 63.65 -35.34 22.78
C ASP A 742 65.12 -35.74 22.63
N GLY A 743 65.43 -37.04 22.83
CA GLY A 743 66.75 -37.64 22.73
C GLY A 743 67.67 -37.36 23.93
N ARG A 744 67.19 -36.60 24.93
CA ARG A 744 67.96 -36.15 26.11
C ARG A 744 67.28 -36.53 27.43
N GLY A 745 66.26 -37.38 27.37
CA GLY A 745 65.51 -37.86 28.51
C GLY A 745 64.20 -37.12 28.76
N GLY A 746 63.80 -36.18 27.91
CA GLY A 746 62.48 -35.53 27.93
C GLY A 746 61.54 -36.03 26.82
N SER A 747 60.38 -35.39 26.68
CA SER A 747 59.41 -35.75 25.63
C SER A 747 58.52 -34.59 25.19
N VAL A 748 58.11 -34.60 23.92
CA VAL A 748 57.13 -33.67 23.33
C VAL A 748 55.83 -34.40 23.08
N ARG A 749 54.69 -33.78 23.40
CA ARG A 749 53.34 -34.23 23.07
C ARG A 749 52.66 -33.21 22.19
N VAL A 750 51.94 -33.64 21.16
CA VAL A 750 51.15 -32.78 20.28
C VAL A 750 49.73 -33.31 20.22
N GLY A 751 48.74 -32.43 20.32
CA GLY A 751 47.34 -32.81 20.30
C GLY A 751 46.43 -31.77 19.65
N ALA A 752 45.19 -32.19 19.44
CA ALA A 752 44.11 -31.36 18.94
C ALA A 752 43.04 -31.20 20.02
N MET A 753 42.34 -30.07 20.01
CA MET A 753 41.32 -29.74 20.99
C MET A 753 40.18 -28.94 20.40
N GLY A 754 39.02 -29.05 21.05
CA GLY A 754 37.82 -28.31 20.71
C GLY A 754 37.02 -27.97 21.96
N MET A 755 36.42 -26.79 21.96
CA MET A 755 35.62 -26.28 23.07
C MET A 755 34.27 -25.79 22.56
N TYR A 756 33.23 -25.99 23.36
CA TYR A 756 32.01 -25.22 23.30
C TYR A 756 31.87 -24.44 24.61
N GLY A 757 31.58 -23.15 24.52
CA GLY A 757 31.35 -22.33 25.70
C GLY A 757 30.22 -21.34 25.49
N SER A 758 29.60 -20.94 26.60
CA SER A 758 28.55 -19.93 26.60
C SER A 758 28.62 -19.10 27.88
N GLN A 759 28.37 -17.81 27.76
CA GLN A 759 28.25 -16.90 28.90
C GLN A 759 27.04 -15.98 28.70
N THR A 760 26.26 -15.82 29.77
CA THR A 760 25.22 -14.78 29.86
C THR A 760 25.66 -13.74 30.87
N ASN A 761 25.49 -12.47 30.55
CA ASN A 761 25.74 -11.36 31.44
C ASN A 761 24.51 -10.44 31.55
N TRP A 762 24.41 -9.75 32.67
CA TRP A 762 23.43 -8.69 32.93
C TRP A 762 24.20 -7.44 33.33
N SER A 763 24.07 -6.40 32.52
CA SER A 763 24.61 -5.08 32.77
C SER A 763 23.50 -4.14 33.20
N THR A 764 23.65 -3.50 34.34
CA THR A 764 22.64 -2.66 34.98
C THR A 764 23.19 -1.27 35.22
N ARG A 765 22.40 -0.24 34.86
CA ARG A 765 22.67 1.17 35.15
C ARG A 765 21.42 1.88 35.68
N PRO A 766 21.54 2.77 36.67
CA PRO A 766 20.43 3.58 37.15
C PRO A 766 20.09 4.67 36.13
N LEU A 767 18.86 4.67 35.61
CA LEU A 767 18.35 5.70 34.70
C LEU A 767 17.14 6.42 35.33
N TRP A 768 16.88 7.65 34.90
CA TRP A 768 15.64 8.34 35.25
C TRP A 768 14.46 7.67 34.53
N ASN A 769 13.42 7.31 35.28
CA ASN A 769 12.20 6.73 34.73
C ASN A 769 11.05 7.74 34.84
N PRO A 770 10.71 8.46 33.74
CA PRO A 770 9.66 9.46 33.76
C PRO A 770 8.28 8.88 34.08
N LEU A 771 8.00 7.62 33.70
CA LEU A 771 6.72 6.98 33.98
C LEU A 771 6.50 6.73 35.48
N GLN A 772 7.58 6.56 36.25
CA GLN A 772 7.52 6.31 37.70
C GLN A 772 7.96 7.52 38.54
N GLY A 773 8.46 8.59 37.93
CA GLY A 773 8.96 9.77 38.63
C GLY A 773 10.15 9.50 39.56
N ARG A 774 10.97 8.48 39.28
CA ARG A 774 12.12 8.08 40.12
C ARG A 774 13.25 7.47 39.29
N VAL A 775 14.44 7.39 39.90
CA VAL A 775 15.56 6.63 39.32
C VAL A 775 15.29 5.14 39.51
N THR A 776 15.41 4.36 38.43
CA THR A 776 15.26 2.90 38.44
C THR A 776 16.35 2.24 37.62
N ASP A 777 16.67 1.00 37.97
CA ASP A 777 17.69 0.21 37.29
C ASP A 777 17.22 -0.25 35.90
N ALA A 778 17.89 0.22 34.86
CA ALA A 778 17.77 -0.31 33.50
C ALA A 778 18.77 -1.44 33.32
N THR A 779 18.33 -2.57 32.76
CA THR A 779 19.18 -3.76 32.58
C THR A 779 19.23 -4.18 31.12
N ALA A 780 20.44 -4.45 30.64
CA ALA A 780 20.74 -5.09 29.37
C ALA A 780 21.30 -6.50 29.62
N ARG A 781 20.74 -7.50 28.93
CA ARG A 781 21.16 -8.89 28.97
C ARG A 781 22.02 -9.21 27.74
N GLY A 782 23.29 -9.48 27.96
CA GLY A 782 24.21 -9.99 26.95
C GLY A 782 24.27 -11.53 26.98
N SER A 783 24.37 -12.16 25.81
CA SER A 783 24.78 -13.56 25.71
C SER A 783 25.80 -13.76 24.61
N VAL A 784 26.76 -14.66 24.86
CA VAL A 784 27.73 -15.13 23.88
C VAL A 784 27.84 -16.65 23.97
N ALA A 785 27.80 -17.34 22.84
CA ALA A 785 28.00 -18.78 22.78
C ALA A 785 28.71 -19.16 21.49
N GLY A 786 29.63 -20.11 21.55
CA GLY A 786 30.45 -20.43 20.39
C GLY A 786 31.31 -21.67 20.55
N TYR A 787 31.95 -22.01 19.45
CA TYR A 787 32.86 -23.13 19.35
C TYR A 787 34.27 -22.62 19.12
N ASN A 788 35.25 -23.28 19.73
CA ASN A 788 36.66 -23.08 19.46
C ASN A 788 37.27 -24.39 18.98
N VAL A 789 38.22 -24.30 18.07
CA VAL A 789 39.03 -25.43 17.58
C VAL A 789 40.50 -25.04 17.56
N GLY A 790 41.37 -25.96 17.97
CA GLY A 790 42.77 -25.65 18.12
C GLY A 790 43.69 -26.85 18.23
N ALA A 791 44.98 -26.55 18.40
CA ALA A 791 46.03 -27.53 18.62
C ALA A 791 46.96 -27.07 19.74
N TYR A 792 47.63 -28.03 20.37
CA TYR A 792 48.58 -27.78 21.46
C TYR A 792 49.82 -28.65 21.33
N GLY A 793 50.91 -28.21 21.96
CA GLY A 793 52.16 -28.92 22.07
C GLY A 793 52.80 -28.72 23.44
N THR A 794 53.22 -29.79 24.11
CA THR A 794 53.85 -29.74 25.43
C THR A 794 55.18 -30.47 25.42
N TRP A 795 56.25 -29.79 25.82
CA TRP A 795 57.56 -30.38 26.05
C TRP A 795 57.82 -30.51 27.55
N TYR A 796 58.25 -31.70 27.98
CA TYR A 796 58.76 -31.99 29.33
C TYR A 796 60.24 -32.31 29.24
N GLY A 797 61.09 -31.61 30.00
CA GLY A 797 62.55 -31.76 29.92
C GLY A 797 63.13 -32.96 30.68
N ASN A 798 62.33 -33.62 31.52
CA ASN A 798 62.75 -34.80 32.28
C ASN A 798 61.88 -36.03 31.96
N ARG A 799 62.45 -37.21 32.21
CA ARG A 799 61.77 -38.50 31.99
C ARG A 799 60.63 -38.70 32.97
N ASP A 800 60.83 -38.24 34.21
CA ASP A 800 59.76 -38.07 35.18
C ASP A 800 59.09 -36.72 34.94
N ILE A 801 57.91 -36.77 34.34
CA ILE A 801 57.10 -35.60 33.97
C ILE A 801 56.59 -34.80 35.18
N LEU A 802 56.79 -35.30 36.41
CA LEU A 802 56.53 -34.56 37.67
C LEU A 802 57.69 -33.69 38.13
N THR A 803 58.84 -33.72 37.44
CA THR A 803 60.02 -32.94 37.84
C THR A 803 60.63 -32.20 36.66
N GLY A 804 61.31 -31.10 36.93
CA GLY A 804 62.07 -30.36 35.93
C GLY A 804 61.19 -29.41 35.10
N PRO A 805 61.75 -28.87 34.00
CA PRO A 805 61.10 -27.83 33.22
C PRO A 805 60.02 -28.41 32.29
N TYR A 806 59.00 -27.61 32.02
CA TYR A 806 58.10 -27.81 30.89
C TYR A 806 57.87 -26.53 30.11
N VAL A 807 57.46 -26.70 28.85
CA VAL A 807 56.91 -25.65 28.00
C VAL A 807 55.64 -26.17 27.35
N ASP A 808 54.53 -25.45 27.48
CA ASP A 808 53.26 -25.72 26.81
C ASP A 808 52.94 -24.57 25.85
N ALA A 809 52.51 -24.90 24.63
CA ALA A 809 52.09 -23.91 23.66
C ALA A 809 50.80 -24.37 22.99
N TRP A 810 49.85 -23.45 22.82
CA TRP A 810 48.58 -23.77 22.18
C TRP A 810 48.00 -22.60 21.38
N PHE A 811 47.13 -22.94 20.43
CA PHE A 811 46.42 -21.98 19.59
C PHE A 811 44.98 -22.46 19.34
N MET A 812 44.02 -21.53 19.35
CA MET A 812 42.61 -21.77 19.07
C MET A 812 42.00 -20.67 18.21
N TYR A 813 41.13 -21.07 17.27
CA TYR A 813 40.20 -20.18 16.57
C TYR A 813 38.79 -20.35 17.14
N GLY A 814 38.14 -19.26 17.51
CA GLY A 814 36.79 -19.22 18.05
C GLY A 814 35.79 -18.54 17.12
N ALA A 815 34.58 -19.08 17.02
CA ALA A 815 33.46 -18.46 16.33
C ALA A 815 32.23 -18.43 17.24
N TYR A 816 31.64 -17.25 17.41
CA TYR A 816 30.59 -17.00 18.40
C TYR A 816 29.36 -16.32 17.80
N ALA A 817 28.20 -16.70 18.32
CA ALA A 817 26.95 -15.96 18.20
C ALA A 817 26.74 -15.14 19.47
N ASN A 818 26.39 -13.87 19.30
CA ASN A 818 26.19 -12.93 20.38
C ASN A 818 24.78 -12.33 20.27
N SER A 819 24.17 -12.01 21.40
CA SER A 819 22.94 -11.23 21.47
C SER A 819 22.99 -10.22 22.60
N VAL A 820 22.35 -9.08 22.43
CA VAL A 820 22.13 -8.07 23.48
C VAL A 820 20.68 -7.63 23.43
N GLY A 821 19.97 -7.67 24.55
CA GLY A 821 18.58 -7.20 24.63
C GLY A 821 18.19 -6.83 26.05
N GLY A 822 16.89 -6.64 26.31
CA GLY A 822 16.39 -6.34 27.65
C GLY A 822 15.33 -5.25 27.59
N SER A 823 15.66 -4.07 28.10
CA SER A 823 14.76 -2.92 28.02
C SER A 823 14.67 -2.30 26.61
N LEU A 824 15.65 -2.56 25.73
CA LEU A 824 15.55 -2.35 24.29
C LEU A 824 15.30 -3.66 23.54
N ALA A 825 14.83 -3.55 22.29
CA ALA A 825 14.68 -4.69 21.39
C ALA A 825 16.01 -5.45 21.20
N THR A 826 15.93 -6.77 21.09
CA THR A 826 17.10 -7.64 21.00
C THR A 826 17.85 -7.44 19.69
N ASP A 827 19.16 -7.26 19.79
CA ASP A 827 20.13 -7.28 18.70
C ASP A 827 20.93 -8.59 18.71
N SER A 828 21.39 -9.04 17.54
CA SER A 828 22.16 -10.28 17.38
C SER A 828 23.24 -10.14 16.32
N TYR A 829 24.46 -10.56 16.66
CA TYR A 829 25.65 -10.40 15.81
C TYR A 829 26.65 -11.54 15.98
N ARG A 830 27.61 -11.64 15.08
CA ARG A 830 28.67 -12.65 15.11
C ARG A 830 30.01 -12.05 15.51
N SER A 831 30.83 -12.83 16.21
CA SER A 831 32.20 -12.46 16.52
C SER A 831 33.13 -13.67 16.37
N ARG A 832 34.44 -13.40 16.32
CA ARG A 832 35.48 -14.43 16.24
C ARG A 832 36.67 -14.07 17.12
N THR A 833 37.40 -15.10 17.54
CA THR A 833 38.67 -14.94 18.25
C THR A 833 39.78 -15.74 17.60
N VAL A 834 41.01 -15.24 17.76
CA VAL A 834 42.25 -15.96 17.48
C VAL A 834 43.10 -15.86 18.74
N THR A 835 43.22 -16.97 19.48
CA THR A 835 43.88 -16.98 20.79
C THR A 835 45.04 -17.96 20.78
N GLY A 836 46.20 -17.54 21.29
CA GLY A 836 47.36 -18.40 21.47
C GLY A 836 48.06 -18.15 22.79
N SER A 837 48.75 -19.15 23.30
CA SER A 837 49.44 -19.10 24.59
C SER A 837 50.76 -19.84 24.55
N VAL A 838 51.71 -19.37 25.35
CA VAL A 838 52.91 -20.10 25.75
C VAL A 838 53.02 -20.06 27.26
N GLU A 839 53.14 -21.23 27.89
CA GLU A 839 53.30 -21.45 29.32
C GLU A 839 54.61 -22.18 29.58
N THR A 840 55.28 -21.86 30.68
CA THR A 840 56.46 -22.59 31.15
C THR A 840 56.44 -22.68 32.66
N GLY A 841 56.99 -23.76 33.20
CA GLY A 841 57.18 -23.91 34.63
C GLY A 841 58.29 -24.89 34.94
N TYR A 842 58.65 -24.96 36.22
CA TYR A 842 59.72 -25.84 36.69
C TYR A 842 59.32 -26.53 37.98
N SER A 843 59.14 -27.85 37.93
CA SER A 843 58.66 -28.62 39.08
C SER A 843 59.81 -29.12 39.96
N LEU A 844 59.83 -28.70 41.22
CA LEU A 844 60.84 -29.06 42.23
C LEU A 844 60.22 -29.93 43.31
N ARG A 845 60.74 -31.14 43.51
CA ARG A 845 60.39 -31.95 44.68
C ARG A 845 61.02 -31.33 45.93
N PHE A 846 60.21 -31.06 46.95
CA PHE A 846 60.68 -30.48 48.22
C PHE A 846 60.42 -31.36 49.44
N TYR A 847 59.57 -32.39 49.32
CA TYR A 847 59.24 -33.29 50.42
C TYR A 847 58.95 -34.71 49.92
N GLU A 848 59.41 -35.71 50.65
CA GLU A 848 59.14 -37.13 50.40
C GLU A 848 59.11 -37.90 51.71
N HIS A 849 58.00 -38.60 51.98
CA HIS A 849 57.87 -39.46 53.15
C HIS A 849 56.90 -40.61 52.85
N GLY A 850 57.39 -41.85 52.97
CA GLY A 850 56.65 -43.05 52.62
C GLY A 850 56.15 -42.98 51.16
N ASP A 851 54.84 -43.19 51.00
CA ASP A 851 54.17 -43.19 49.69
C ASP A 851 53.78 -41.79 49.18
N THR A 852 54.20 -40.71 49.87
CA THR A 852 53.81 -39.33 49.54
C THR A 852 55.00 -38.46 49.14
N ARG A 853 54.86 -37.75 48.02
CA ARG A 853 55.81 -36.74 47.53
C ARG A 853 55.11 -35.41 47.29
N PHE A 854 55.76 -34.29 47.60
CA PHE A 854 55.26 -32.96 47.26
C PHE A 854 56.25 -32.18 46.39
N PHE A 855 55.67 -31.37 45.51
CA PHE A 855 56.36 -30.57 44.52
C PHE A 855 55.87 -29.13 44.59
N VAL A 856 56.79 -28.20 44.36
CA VAL A 856 56.51 -26.79 44.16
C VAL A 856 56.92 -26.42 42.75
N GLU A 857 56.04 -25.71 42.06
CA GLU A 857 56.16 -25.42 40.65
C GLU A 857 55.84 -23.94 40.40
N PRO A 858 56.86 -23.07 40.29
CA PRO A 858 56.69 -21.77 39.68
C PRO A 858 56.28 -21.90 38.21
N GLU A 859 55.32 -21.09 37.79
CA GLU A 859 54.70 -21.09 36.46
C GLU A 859 54.65 -19.66 35.90
N ALA A 860 54.84 -19.52 34.59
CA ALA A 860 54.66 -18.28 33.85
C ALA A 860 53.93 -18.55 32.54
N GLN A 861 52.97 -17.71 32.17
CA GLN A 861 52.19 -17.84 30.93
C GLN A 861 52.04 -16.50 30.23
N LEU A 862 52.14 -16.51 28.91
CA LEU A 862 51.81 -15.39 28.03
C LEU A 862 50.71 -15.83 27.08
N VAL A 863 49.62 -15.06 27.03
CA VAL A 863 48.46 -15.31 26.15
C VAL A 863 48.23 -14.08 25.28
N VAL A 864 47.96 -14.29 24.00
CA VAL A 864 47.54 -13.25 23.06
C VAL A 864 46.19 -13.65 22.47
N SER A 865 45.21 -12.77 22.52
CA SER A 865 43.86 -13.01 21.99
C SER A 865 43.38 -11.85 21.12
N ASP A 866 43.15 -12.09 19.83
CA ASP A 866 42.55 -11.13 18.89
C ASP A 866 41.05 -11.38 18.78
N TYR A 867 40.21 -10.41 19.15
CA TYR A 867 38.76 -10.44 19.01
C TYR A 867 38.31 -9.52 17.87
N ARG A 868 37.34 -9.98 17.06
CA ARG A 868 36.70 -9.15 16.02
C ARG A 868 35.20 -9.39 15.92
N ALA A 869 34.44 -8.31 15.73
CA ALA A 869 33.02 -8.30 15.37
C ALA A 869 32.75 -7.18 14.36
N ASP A 870 31.90 -7.43 13.37
CA ASP A 870 31.61 -6.46 12.30
C ASP A 870 30.62 -5.37 12.77
N ALA A 871 30.66 -4.21 12.10
CA ALA A 871 29.71 -3.12 12.31
C ALA A 871 28.28 -3.56 11.94
N HIS A 872 27.28 -3.13 12.71
CA HIS A 872 25.88 -3.49 12.47
C HIS A 872 24.91 -2.48 13.11
N ARG A 873 23.64 -2.54 12.71
CA ARG A 873 22.57 -1.72 13.28
C ARG A 873 21.95 -2.44 14.47
N THR A 874 21.57 -1.67 15.48
CA THR A 874 20.95 -2.09 16.74
C THR A 874 19.73 -1.22 17.02
N ALA A 875 18.90 -1.58 18.00
CA ALA A 875 17.74 -0.77 18.39
C ALA A 875 18.11 0.66 18.85
N GLY A 876 19.30 0.85 19.44
CA GLY A 876 19.75 2.15 19.94
C GLY A 876 20.62 2.95 18.97
N GLY A 877 20.94 2.41 17.78
CA GLY A 877 21.90 3.04 16.87
C GLY A 877 22.71 2.09 16.00
N SER A 878 23.75 2.61 15.35
CA SER A 878 24.76 1.81 14.63
C SER A 878 25.97 1.57 15.51
N LEU A 879 26.37 0.31 15.64
CA LEU A 879 27.63 -0.07 16.27
C LEU A 879 28.74 -0.11 15.21
N ASP A 880 29.88 0.48 15.50
CA ASP A 880 31.09 0.32 14.69
C ASP A 880 31.70 -1.08 14.87
N GLY A 881 32.60 -1.46 13.95
CA GLY A 881 33.33 -2.72 14.07
C GLY A 881 34.14 -2.77 15.36
N GLN A 882 33.99 -3.85 16.12
CA GLN A 882 34.73 -4.06 17.37
C GLN A 882 36.01 -4.86 17.08
N GLY A 883 37.15 -4.38 17.56
CA GLY A 883 38.43 -5.07 17.46
C GLY A 883 39.28 -4.84 18.71
N SER A 884 39.85 -5.90 19.27
CA SER A 884 40.80 -5.82 20.39
C SER A 884 41.84 -6.93 20.28
N THR A 885 43.12 -6.60 20.47
CA THR A 885 44.18 -7.60 20.65
C THR A 885 44.66 -7.52 22.10
N ASP A 886 44.29 -8.51 22.89
CA ASP A 886 44.55 -8.58 24.32
C ASP A 886 45.82 -9.39 24.59
N VAL A 887 46.72 -8.85 25.42
CA VAL A 887 47.89 -9.57 25.92
C VAL A 887 47.72 -9.80 27.41
N LEU A 888 47.76 -11.07 27.83
CA LEU A 888 47.66 -11.47 29.23
C LEU A 888 48.93 -12.18 29.67
N THR A 889 49.40 -11.86 30.87
CA THR A 889 50.53 -12.52 31.53
C THR A 889 50.05 -13.16 32.83
N ARG A 890 50.48 -14.39 33.10
CA ARG A 890 50.28 -15.09 34.38
C ARG A 890 51.63 -15.33 35.02
N LEU A 891 51.75 -15.06 36.31
CA LEU A 891 52.80 -15.63 37.16
C LEU A 891 52.12 -16.41 38.28
N GLY A 892 52.50 -17.67 38.44
CA GLY A 892 51.87 -18.58 39.38
C GLY A 892 52.86 -19.41 40.17
N VAL A 893 52.41 -19.93 41.31
CA VAL A 893 53.08 -21.00 42.04
C VAL A 893 52.04 -22.06 42.37
N ARG A 894 52.31 -23.29 41.93
CA ARG A 894 51.51 -24.48 42.20
C ARG A 894 52.25 -25.39 43.17
N VAL A 895 51.58 -25.78 44.26
CA VAL A 895 52.05 -26.82 45.18
C VAL A 895 51.15 -28.03 45.00
N HIS A 896 51.73 -29.17 44.65
CA HIS A 896 50.98 -30.40 44.42
C HIS A 896 51.63 -31.60 45.08
N GLY A 897 50.80 -32.52 45.56
CA GLY A 897 51.20 -33.77 46.17
C GLY A 897 50.91 -34.95 45.26
N VAL A 898 51.64 -36.03 45.44
CA VAL A 898 51.29 -37.36 44.91
C VAL A 898 51.42 -38.37 46.03
N THR A 899 50.29 -39.00 46.37
CA THR A 899 50.21 -40.09 47.34
C THR A 899 49.80 -41.36 46.62
N ALA A 900 50.64 -42.40 46.67
CA ALA A 900 50.28 -43.70 46.15
C ALA A 900 49.16 -44.32 46.99
N MET A 901 48.22 -44.98 46.32
CA MET A 901 47.06 -45.66 46.89
C MET A 901 47.08 -47.14 46.51
N PRO A 902 46.41 -48.03 47.27
CA PRO A 902 46.33 -49.46 46.94
C PRO A 902 45.83 -49.71 45.51
N ASN A 903 46.34 -50.79 44.89
CA ASN A 903 46.07 -51.21 43.51
C ASN A 903 46.64 -50.28 42.42
N GLY A 904 47.76 -49.60 42.70
CA GLY A 904 48.47 -48.77 41.73
C GLY A 904 47.71 -47.51 41.33
N ARG A 905 46.91 -46.97 42.26
CA ARG A 905 46.17 -45.71 42.10
C ARG A 905 46.94 -44.57 42.77
N GLU A 906 46.59 -43.33 42.45
CA GLU A 906 47.20 -42.14 43.05
C GLU A 906 46.13 -41.10 43.43
N LEU A 907 46.36 -40.40 44.54
CA LEU A 907 45.67 -39.18 44.92
C LEU A 907 46.62 -37.99 44.82
N ARG A 908 46.18 -36.93 44.14
CA ARG A 908 47.00 -35.76 43.84
C ARG A 908 46.29 -34.46 44.24
N PRO A 909 46.43 -34.01 45.51
CA PRO A 909 45.92 -32.71 45.92
C PRO A 909 46.82 -31.58 45.40
N PHE A 910 46.24 -30.42 45.15
CA PHE A 910 46.99 -29.23 44.78
C PHE A 910 46.36 -27.94 45.31
N ILE A 911 47.21 -26.94 45.49
CA ILE A 911 46.84 -25.54 45.66
C ILE A 911 47.71 -24.69 44.73
N GLU A 912 47.12 -23.64 44.17
CA GLU A 912 47.77 -22.77 43.21
C GLU A 912 47.39 -21.32 43.49
N ALA A 913 48.38 -20.44 43.48
CA ALA A 913 48.19 -19.00 43.57
C ALA A 913 48.76 -18.36 42.29
N ASN A 914 47.97 -17.52 41.63
CA ASN A 914 48.31 -16.84 40.39
C ASN A 914 48.11 -15.34 40.53
N TRP A 915 48.99 -14.58 39.88
CA TRP A 915 48.78 -13.19 39.54
C TRP A 915 48.61 -13.09 38.02
N TRP A 916 47.47 -12.55 37.59
CA TRP A 916 47.16 -12.25 36.20
C TRP A 916 47.30 -10.75 35.95
N HIS A 917 48.05 -10.41 34.90
CA HIS A 917 48.15 -9.05 34.36
C HIS A 917 47.56 -9.02 32.95
N GLY A 918 46.65 -8.08 32.67
CA GLY A 918 45.92 -8.02 31.41
C GLY A 918 45.62 -6.60 30.89
N PRO A 919 44.92 -6.48 29.75
CA PRO A 919 44.78 -5.23 28.98
C PRO A 919 44.07 -4.08 29.73
N GLY A 920 43.22 -4.39 30.70
CA GLY A 920 42.62 -3.40 31.61
C GLY A 920 41.40 -2.64 31.11
N SER A 921 41.18 -2.52 29.80
CA SER A 921 39.97 -1.91 29.25
C SER A 921 39.71 -2.28 27.79
N ARG A 922 38.44 -2.42 27.43
CA ARG A 922 37.97 -2.46 26.03
C ARG A 922 37.05 -1.28 25.74
N SER A 923 36.93 -0.90 24.48
CA SER A 923 36.03 0.16 24.05
C SER A 923 35.23 -0.22 22.82
N LEU A 924 34.04 0.36 22.70
CA LEU A 924 33.23 0.33 21.49
C LEU A 924 32.74 1.73 21.14
N THR A 925 32.23 1.88 19.93
CA THR A 925 31.60 3.12 19.46
C THR A 925 30.19 2.83 18.96
N LEU A 926 29.21 3.55 19.51
CA LEU A 926 27.78 3.48 19.15
C LEU A 926 27.38 4.87 18.65
N ASP A 927 27.04 4.99 17.37
CA ASP A 927 26.81 6.25 16.67
C ASP A 927 27.85 7.32 17.06
N ARG A 928 29.15 7.05 16.82
CA ARG A 928 30.28 7.94 17.15
C ARG A 928 30.51 8.23 18.65
N ASN A 929 29.66 7.74 19.55
CA ASN A 929 29.88 7.86 20.99
C ASN A 929 30.69 6.69 21.53
N ALA A 930 31.83 7.00 22.17
CA ALA A 930 32.70 6.00 22.77
C ALA A 930 32.18 5.52 24.14
N PHE A 931 32.28 4.22 24.36
CA PHE A 931 32.02 3.57 25.63
C PHE A 931 33.18 2.65 25.98
N SER A 932 33.53 2.57 27.26
CA SER A 932 34.63 1.75 27.73
C SER A 932 34.21 0.82 28.87
N PHE A 933 34.72 -0.40 28.83
CA PHE A 933 34.54 -1.44 29.82
C PHE A 933 35.90 -1.80 30.40
N SER A 934 36.18 -1.28 31.58
CA SER A 934 37.42 -1.58 32.31
C SER A 934 37.23 -2.81 33.19
N VAL A 935 38.10 -3.81 32.99
CA VAL A 935 38.30 -4.96 33.88
C VAL A 935 39.62 -4.71 34.61
N PRO A 936 39.78 -5.09 35.89
CA PRO A 936 41.03 -4.85 36.60
C PRO A 936 42.24 -5.43 35.85
N ARG A 937 43.30 -4.61 35.68
CA ARG A 937 44.54 -5.04 35.03
C ARG A 937 45.21 -6.17 35.80
N ASP A 938 45.25 -6.03 37.12
CA ASP A 938 45.90 -6.96 38.03
C ASP A 938 44.87 -7.72 38.83
N ARG A 939 44.93 -9.06 38.76
CA ARG A 939 43.97 -9.96 39.41
C ARG A 939 44.73 -11.07 40.13
N ALA A 940 44.42 -11.27 41.41
CA ALA A 940 44.92 -12.40 42.17
C ALA A 940 43.93 -13.55 42.06
N ALA A 941 44.41 -14.75 41.78
CA ALA A 941 43.58 -15.96 41.71
C ALA A 941 44.15 -17.07 42.58
N VAL A 942 43.29 -17.75 43.33
CA VAL A 942 43.64 -18.93 44.13
C VAL A 942 42.78 -20.10 43.68
N ARG A 943 43.39 -21.26 43.46
CA ARG A 943 42.71 -22.49 43.05
C ARG A 943 43.14 -23.66 43.92
N VAL A 944 42.18 -24.46 44.37
CA VAL A 944 42.41 -25.67 45.16
C VAL A 944 41.66 -26.84 44.54
N GLY A 945 42.27 -28.02 44.52
CA GLY A 945 41.63 -29.19 43.94
C GLY A 945 42.39 -30.48 44.23
N ALA A 946 41.85 -31.57 43.70
CA ALA A 946 42.51 -32.86 43.77
C ALA A 946 42.13 -33.74 42.57
N THR A 947 43.06 -34.61 42.17
CA THR A 947 42.79 -35.68 41.20
C THR A 947 42.91 -37.04 41.85
N GLY A 948 41.93 -37.91 41.59
CA GLY A 948 41.98 -39.33 41.92
C GLY A 948 42.05 -40.20 40.67
N GLN A 949 42.92 -41.21 40.69
CA GLN A 949 42.88 -42.30 39.70
C GLN A 949 41.84 -43.34 40.10
N LEU A 950 40.83 -43.58 39.26
CA LEU A 950 39.79 -44.57 39.51
C LEU A 950 40.18 -45.97 39.00
N GLY A 951 41.09 -46.02 38.02
CA GLY A 951 41.69 -47.24 37.51
C GLY A 951 42.98 -46.94 36.75
N ARG A 952 43.66 -47.96 36.22
CA ARG A 952 44.98 -47.81 35.57
C ARG A 952 44.99 -46.83 34.39
N GLN A 953 43.84 -46.65 33.74
CA GLN A 953 43.69 -45.85 32.51
C GLN A 953 42.82 -44.60 32.69
N PHE A 954 42.18 -44.39 33.84
CA PHE A 954 41.17 -43.33 34.01
C PHE A 954 41.34 -42.52 35.30
N SER A 955 41.34 -41.19 35.17
CA SER A 955 41.45 -40.25 36.29
C SER A 955 40.39 -39.14 36.24
N ILE A 956 39.91 -38.71 37.41
CA ILE A 956 38.98 -37.59 37.57
C ILE A 956 39.59 -36.55 38.51
N SER A 957 39.50 -35.28 38.11
CA SER A 957 39.95 -34.13 38.90
C SER A 957 38.80 -33.15 39.13
N ALA A 958 38.76 -32.55 40.32
CA ALA A 958 37.82 -31.48 40.67
C ALA A 958 38.56 -30.34 41.36
N SER A 959 38.18 -29.09 41.04
CA SER A 959 38.77 -27.90 41.64
C SER A 959 37.79 -26.75 41.77
N LEU A 960 38.03 -25.90 42.78
CA LEU A 960 37.37 -24.62 42.99
C LEU A 960 38.41 -23.51 42.96
N GLY A 961 38.06 -22.37 42.37
CA GLY A 961 38.93 -21.21 42.26
C GLY A 961 38.18 -19.90 42.45
N VAL A 962 38.90 -18.90 42.94
CA VAL A 962 38.41 -17.52 43.08
C VAL A 962 39.47 -16.59 42.51
N GLU A 963 39.05 -15.67 41.64
CA GLU A 963 39.87 -14.60 41.06
C GLU A 963 39.27 -13.24 41.42
N GLY A 964 40.09 -12.24 41.74
CA GLY A 964 39.60 -10.90 42.05
C GLY A 964 40.70 -9.84 42.16
N ASN A 965 40.28 -8.57 42.26
CA ASN A 965 41.17 -7.42 42.55
C ASN A 965 41.03 -6.92 44.00
N PHE A 966 40.34 -7.67 44.86
CA PHE A 966 40.00 -7.35 46.24
C PHE A 966 39.21 -6.04 46.45
N SER A 967 38.53 -5.54 45.42
CA SER A 967 37.60 -4.40 45.55
C SER A 967 36.27 -4.70 44.87
N ASP A 968 36.17 -4.48 43.58
CA ASP A 968 34.90 -4.38 42.85
C ASP A 968 34.71 -5.45 41.76
N TYR A 969 35.67 -6.38 41.60
CA TYR A 969 35.63 -7.49 40.65
C TYR A 969 35.92 -8.84 41.32
N SER A 970 35.11 -9.85 41.00
CA SER A 970 35.33 -11.24 41.43
C SER A 970 34.81 -12.25 40.41
N VAL A 971 35.52 -13.37 40.30
CA VAL A 971 35.11 -14.55 39.54
C VAL A 971 35.24 -15.77 40.43
N VAL A 972 34.19 -16.59 40.47
CA VAL A 972 34.19 -17.89 41.15
C VAL A 972 34.08 -18.97 40.10
N THR A 973 35.04 -19.90 40.08
CA THR A 973 35.13 -20.97 39.08
C THR A 973 35.05 -22.35 39.75
N GLY A 974 34.26 -23.25 39.17
CA GLY A 974 34.27 -24.67 39.50
C GLY A 974 34.59 -25.49 38.26
N GLN A 975 35.52 -26.44 38.37
CA GLN A 975 35.96 -27.27 37.26
C GLN A 975 35.92 -28.75 37.64
N LEU A 976 35.47 -29.57 36.70
CA LEU A 976 35.58 -31.03 36.72
C LEU A 976 36.28 -31.49 35.45
N SER A 977 37.22 -32.41 35.56
CA SER A 977 37.90 -32.98 34.39
C SER A 977 38.09 -34.49 34.52
N ALA A 978 38.12 -35.16 33.38
CA ALA A 978 38.32 -36.58 33.24
C ALA A 978 39.35 -36.85 32.14
N LYS A 979 40.20 -37.85 32.35
CA LYS A 979 41.23 -38.24 31.39
C LYS A 979 41.30 -39.76 31.27
N TYR A 980 41.33 -40.25 30.03
CA TYR A 980 41.52 -41.66 29.69
C TYR A 980 42.79 -41.83 28.86
N ARG A 981 43.65 -42.78 29.23
CA ARG A 981 44.97 -43.02 28.64
C ARG A 981 45.11 -44.50 28.25
N TRP A 982 45.61 -44.83 27.06
CA TRP A 982 45.78 -46.21 26.61
C TRP A 982 47.22 -46.56 26.28
#